data_AF-A0A926HHZ8-F1
#
_entry.id   AF-A0A926HHZ8-F1
#
_cell.length_a   1.000
_cell.length_b   1.000
_cell.length_c   1.000
_cell.angle_alpha   90.00
_cell.angle_beta   90.00
_cell.angle_gamma   90.00
#
_symmetry.space_group_name_H-M   'P 1'
#
loop_
_entity.id
_entity.type
_entity.pdbx_description
1 polymer ?
#
loop_
_entity_poly.entity_id
_entity_poly.type
_entity_poly.pdbx_seq_one_letter_code
_entity_poly.pdbx_strand_id
1 'polypeptide(L)'
;MRQLAMRFICGIFLVNILLFFATLLFAQTGTWETVATDNLPIERHETSFVHVGGKFYLIGGRESKIVQIYDPTTNEWTNGASAPSVMHHIQPVVLDNLIYTIAPYSGNCCDDEFGLANNYIYDPAQNKWLTGGIIPEERRRGASGVVYYQDSFYILGGLTGGHGLGNDGISADSHNWFDRWNPYTNDWQILPNMVRDRDHFGAAVVGNRLYATSGRFTEGMSSFNNTIAEIDVYNFDTAQWSTLPAAANIPTERAGTGVVVMGDEIFVIGGESGAQNTAHAEAEAFNTADNTWRTLDMLIEGRHGTTASVCNGVVYIAAGSPTRGAGRIATMERYYETVANSCPATTITPGQITSNNNGDFGQVEVGQNLTKTITITHSSGNQALVITGFSKTGSADFSADFPFELPVVMAPGMSIDISVTYTPGGIGTDTGALAFTRHNSNQPLQVALAGEGVDEAPATATPTTTSTPVDQPTATNTPTSTENTSETATELPTLTSTSAFTVTPPLETATPTSESPTVTVSFTPDLTATATATTSAGVELVVNGSFEAKNGENKPDFAPWILKNGLKDKIKCDKEGKPPVAYTGDCAFRFKGSSVENAKLQQNIALANFDFTIDDLLTLSLYIKTGSTVSGKIKVTVAYSDSLLAKSKIPVTLT
;
A
#
# COMPACT_ATOMS: atom_id res chain seq x y z
N MET A 1 -16.30 -68.17 53.42
CA MET A 1 -17.01 -66.92 53.05
C MET A 1 -16.14 -65.66 53.14
N ARG A 2 -15.50 -65.29 54.27
CA ARG A 2 -14.75 -64.01 54.38
C ARG A 2 -13.61 -63.81 53.36
N GLN A 3 -12.88 -64.86 52.94
CA GLN A 3 -11.81 -64.71 51.94
C GLN A 3 -12.30 -64.56 50.49
N LEU A 4 -13.56 -64.89 50.17
CA LEU A 4 -14.08 -64.80 48.80
C LEU A 4 -14.57 -63.38 48.46
N ALA A 5 -15.17 -62.69 49.44
CA ALA A 5 -15.61 -61.30 49.29
C ALA A 5 -14.45 -60.32 49.05
N MET A 6 -13.30 -60.55 49.70
CA MET A 6 -12.14 -59.67 49.62
C MET A 6 -11.42 -59.72 48.25
N ARG A 7 -11.53 -60.83 47.51
CA ARG A 7 -11.03 -60.93 46.13
C ARG A 7 -11.93 -60.25 45.10
N PHE A 8 -13.25 -60.21 45.33
CA PHE A 8 -14.19 -59.53 44.44
C PHE A 8 -14.11 -58.00 44.54
N ILE A 9 -13.98 -57.47 45.76
CA ILE A 9 -13.88 -56.01 45.98
C ILE A 9 -12.54 -55.46 45.44
N CYS A 10 -11.44 -56.20 45.60
CA CYS A 10 -10.13 -55.78 45.08
C CYS A 10 -10.08 -55.75 43.53
N GLY A 11 -10.75 -56.70 42.86
CA GLY A 11 -10.84 -56.73 41.39
C GLY A 11 -11.60 -55.54 40.81
N ILE A 12 -12.72 -55.15 41.42
CA ILE A 12 -13.54 -54.01 40.95
C ILE A 12 -12.81 -52.68 41.16
N PHE A 13 -12.02 -52.53 42.23
CA PHE A 13 -11.22 -51.32 42.46
C PHE A 13 -10.05 -51.19 41.46
N LEU A 14 -9.36 -52.29 41.13
CA LEU A 14 -8.30 -52.30 40.11
C LEU A 14 -8.84 -52.03 38.70
N VAL A 15 -9.99 -52.61 38.33
CA VAL A 15 -10.60 -52.34 37.02
C VAL A 15 -11.05 -50.88 36.89
N ASN A 16 -11.62 -50.27 37.95
CA ASN A 16 -11.98 -48.85 37.89
C ASN A 16 -10.76 -47.91 37.90
N ILE A 17 -9.64 -48.28 38.53
CA ILE A 17 -8.40 -47.47 38.44
C ILE A 17 -7.75 -47.59 37.04
N LEU A 18 -7.82 -48.76 36.37
CA LEU A 18 -7.41 -48.86 34.97
C LEU A 18 -8.36 -48.14 33.99
N LEU A 19 -9.66 -48.04 34.29
CA LEU A 19 -10.62 -47.27 33.48
C LEU A 19 -10.60 -45.76 33.75
N PHE A 20 -10.03 -45.30 34.87
CA PHE A 20 -9.82 -43.86 35.13
C PHE A 20 -8.50 -43.29 34.58
N PHE A 21 -7.61 -44.14 34.07
CA PHE A 21 -6.33 -43.75 33.46
C PHE A 21 -6.33 -43.84 31.91
N ALA A 22 -7.52 -43.93 31.30
CA ALA A 22 -7.69 -44.25 29.88
C ALA A 22 -8.29 -43.13 29.01
N THR A 23 -8.06 -41.84 29.34
CA THR A 23 -8.15 -40.71 28.38
C THR A 23 -7.19 -39.57 28.76
N LEU A 24 -5.91 -39.89 28.99
CA LEU A 24 -4.86 -38.92 28.64
C LEU A 24 -4.59 -39.13 27.15
N LEU A 25 -5.25 -38.33 26.31
CA LEU A 25 -4.82 -38.10 24.95
C LEU A 25 -3.45 -37.43 25.04
N PHE A 26 -2.40 -38.24 25.04
CA PHE A 26 -1.07 -37.76 24.69
C PHE A 26 -1.12 -37.40 23.21
N ALA A 27 -1.43 -36.13 22.96
CA ALA A 27 -0.96 -35.34 21.84
C ALA A 27 0.30 -35.98 21.24
N GLN A 28 0.17 -36.68 20.11
CA GLN A 28 1.31 -37.36 19.49
C GLN A 28 2.12 -36.31 18.74
N THR A 29 3.09 -35.73 19.44
CA THR A 29 3.96 -34.66 18.95
C THR A 29 4.59 -35.05 17.62
N GLY A 30 4.49 -34.18 16.62
CA GLY A 30 4.96 -34.47 15.26
C GLY A 30 3.97 -35.19 14.34
N THR A 31 2.72 -35.42 14.76
CA THR A 31 1.61 -35.87 13.90
C THR A 31 0.68 -34.71 13.51
N TRP A 32 -0.13 -34.92 12.45
CA TRP A 32 -1.29 -34.06 12.16
C TRP A 32 -2.52 -34.49 12.96
N GLU A 33 -3.32 -33.51 13.38
CA GLU A 33 -4.58 -33.69 14.11
C GLU A 33 -5.73 -32.96 13.41
N THR A 34 -6.89 -33.61 13.25
CA THR A 34 -8.12 -32.92 12.86
C THR A 34 -8.57 -31.97 13.97
N VAL A 35 -8.80 -30.70 13.62
CA VAL A 35 -9.39 -29.72 14.53
C VAL A 35 -10.92 -29.84 14.46
N ALA A 36 -11.51 -30.50 15.44
CA ALA A 36 -12.96 -30.64 15.55
C ALA A 36 -13.60 -29.30 16.00
N THR A 37 -14.32 -28.65 15.10
CA THR A 37 -15.01 -27.37 15.33
C THR A 37 -16.52 -27.57 15.51
N ASP A 38 -17.18 -26.68 16.26
CA ASP A 38 -18.59 -26.82 16.65
C ASP A 38 -19.55 -26.67 15.44
N ASN A 39 -19.09 -25.96 14.41
CA ASN A 39 -19.65 -25.90 13.07
C ASN A 39 -18.53 -25.95 12.02
N LEU A 40 -18.86 -26.04 10.73
CA LEU A 40 -17.88 -26.10 9.64
C LEU A 40 -17.95 -24.84 8.75
N PRO A 41 -16.83 -24.46 8.09
CA PRO A 41 -16.87 -23.47 7.04
C PRO A 41 -17.58 -24.00 5.79
N ILE A 42 -17.85 -23.12 4.83
CA ILE A 42 -18.27 -23.48 3.48
C ILE A 42 -17.11 -24.22 2.81
N GLU A 43 -17.36 -25.46 2.37
CA GLU A 43 -16.44 -26.23 1.53
C GLU A 43 -16.02 -25.41 0.31
N ARG A 44 -14.72 -25.18 0.14
CA ARG A 44 -14.20 -24.31 -0.93
C ARG A 44 -12.74 -24.62 -1.28
N HIS A 45 -12.34 -24.23 -2.49
CA HIS A 45 -10.97 -24.38 -2.98
C HIS A 45 -10.46 -23.11 -3.68
N GLU A 46 -9.15 -23.07 -3.93
CA GLU A 46 -8.37 -21.89 -4.35
C GLU A 46 -8.49 -20.71 -3.37
N THR A 47 -8.49 -21.04 -2.09
CA THR A 47 -8.75 -20.15 -0.96
C THR A 47 -7.47 -19.81 -0.22
N SER A 48 -7.49 -18.70 0.52
CA SER A 48 -6.43 -18.30 1.44
C SER A 48 -6.89 -18.56 2.88
N PHE A 49 -6.04 -19.17 3.69
CA PHE A 49 -6.26 -19.36 5.12
C PHE A 49 -5.10 -18.78 5.92
N VAL A 50 -5.40 -17.85 6.83
CA VAL A 50 -4.39 -17.03 7.51
C VAL A 50 -4.78 -16.65 8.94
N HIS A 51 -3.79 -16.51 9.83
CA HIS A 51 -3.96 -16.18 11.24
C HIS A 51 -3.70 -14.69 11.53
N VAL A 52 -4.62 -14.02 12.25
CA VAL A 52 -4.45 -12.64 12.77
C VAL A 52 -5.14 -12.51 14.13
N GLY A 53 -4.49 -11.85 15.10
CA GLY A 53 -5.11 -11.49 16.39
C GLY A 53 -5.59 -12.66 17.26
N GLY A 54 -5.13 -13.88 17.01
CA GLY A 54 -5.61 -15.10 17.67
C GLY A 54 -6.78 -15.80 16.96
N LYS A 55 -7.26 -15.28 15.82
CA LYS A 55 -8.31 -15.88 14.98
C LYS A 55 -7.75 -16.27 13.61
N PHE A 56 -8.46 -17.14 12.91
CA PHE A 56 -8.10 -17.55 11.56
C PHE A 56 -9.16 -17.12 10.55
N TYR A 57 -8.73 -16.71 9.36
CA TYR A 57 -9.55 -16.13 8.32
C TYR A 57 -9.43 -16.97 7.05
N LEU A 58 -10.52 -17.60 6.65
CA LEU A 58 -10.68 -18.29 5.37
C LEU A 58 -11.28 -17.31 4.36
N ILE A 59 -10.50 -16.95 3.35
CA ILE A 59 -10.72 -15.85 2.43
C ILE A 59 -10.79 -16.38 0.99
N GLY A 60 -11.72 -15.83 0.21
CA GLY A 60 -11.84 -16.17 -1.20
C GLY A 60 -12.18 -17.63 -1.46
N GLY A 61 -11.67 -18.15 -2.57
CA GLY A 61 -12.07 -19.41 -3.17
C GLY A 61 -13.22 -19.24 -4.17
N ARG A 62 -13.33 -20.14 -5.15
CA ARG A 62 -14.30 -20.01 -6.26
C ARG A 62 -15.75 -20.02 -5.76
N GLU A 63 -16.03 -20.72 -4.66
CA GLU A 63 -17.38 -20.93 -4.12
C GLU A 63 -17.96 -19.75 -3.33
N SER A 64 -17.15 -18.82 -2.81
CA SER A 64 -17.66 -17.82 -1.86
C SER A 64 -16.83 -16.55 -1.75
N LYS A 65 -17.53 -15.41 -1.78
CA LYS A 65 -16.97 -14.09 -1.42
C LYS A 65 -16.89 -13.86 0.08
N ILE A 66 -17.60 -14.65 0.89
CA ILE A 66 -17.71 -14.45 2.35
C ILE A 66 -16.42 -14.92 3.03
N VAL A 67 -15.77 -14.00 3.76
CA VAL A 67 -14.73 -14.33 4.72
C VAL A 67 -15.34 -15.17 5.84
N GLN A 68 -14.76 -16.32 6.16
CA GLN A 68 -15.16 -17.10 7.33
C GLN A 68 -14.06 -17.06 8.39
N ILE A 69 -14.46 -16.77 9.62
CA ILE A 69 -13.57 -16.47 10.73
C ILE A 69 -13.71 -17.57 11.76
N TYR A 70 -12.67 -18.40 11.92
CA TYR A 70 -12.57 -19.35 13.02
C TYR A 70 -12.01 -18.66 14.26
N ASP A 71 -12.71 -18.80 15.38
CA ASP A 71 -12.27 -18.33 16.69
C ASP A 71 -11.90 -19.53 17.58
N PRO A 72 -10.61 -19.81 17.83
CA PRO A 72 -10.17 -20.89 18.71
C PRO A 72 -10.65 -20.77 20.16
N THR A 73 -11.14 -19.60 20.59
CA THR A 73 -11.64 -19.38 21.95
C THR A 73 -13.11 -19.79 22.13
N THR A 74 -13.90 -19.76 21.04
CA THR A 74 -15.30 -20.25 21.03
C THR A 74 -15.46 -21.58 20.30
N ASN A 75 -14.44 -22.02 19.56
CA ASN A 75 -14.44 -23.18 18.66
C ASN A 75 -15.43 -23.10 17.48
N GLU A 76 -15.86 -21.88 17.13
CA GLU A 76 -16.86 -21.64 16.09
C GLU A 76 -16.27 -20.89 14.87
N TRP A 77 -16.83 -21.20 13.71
CA TRP A 77 -16.73 -20.41 12.49
C TRP A 77 -17.88 -19.40 12.40
N THR A 78 -17.55 -18.16 12.09
CA THR A 78 -18.52 -17.07 11.88
C THR A 78 -18.33 -16.41 10.50
N ASN A 79 -19.35 -15.73 10.00
CA ASN A 79 -19.26 -15.02 8.72
C ASN A 79 -18.80 -13.57 8.94
N GLY A 80 -17.71 -13.19 8.28
CA GLY A 80 -17.28 -11.82 8.07
C GLY A 80 -17.93 -11.19 6.83
N ALA A 81 -17.44 -10.02 6.44
CA ALA A 81 -17.91 -9.30 5.26
C ALA A 81 -17.52 -9.98 3.94
N SER A 82 -18.42 -9.90 2.97
CA SER A 82 -18.17 -10.35 1.59
C SER A 82 -17.14 -9.47 0.89
N ALA A 83 -16.20 -10.10 0.20
CA ALA A 83 -15.31 -9.45 -0.76
C ALA A 83 -16.12 -8.77 -1.90
N PRO A 84 -15.58 -7.71 -2.53
CA PRO A 84 -16.25 -7.04 -3.65
C PRO A 84 -16.36 -7.96 -4.89
N SER A 85 -15.28 -8.67 -5.23
CA SER A 85 -15.20 -9.68 -6.29
C SER A 85 -15.16 -11.11 -5.72
N VAL A 86 -15.32 -12.12 -6.58
CA VAL A 86 -14.80 -13.46 -6.26
C VAL A 86 -13.29 -13.35 -6.35
N MET A 87 -12.56 -13.97 -5.43
CA MET A 87 -11.11 -13.87 -5.35
C MET A 87 -10.52 -15.25 -5.08
N HIS A 88 -9.58 -15.71 -5.89
CA HIS A 88 -8.97 -17.05 -5.78
C HIS A 88 -7.50 -17.08 -6.19
N HIS A 89 -6.81 -18.17 -5.83
CA HIS A 89 -5.37 -18.43 -6.09
C HIS A 89 -4.44 -17.37 -5.50
N ILE A 90 -4.57 -17.15 -4.20
CA ILE A 90 -3.91 -16.07 -3.47
C ILE A 90 -3.09 -16.66 -2.33
N GLN A 91 -1.81 -16.31 -2.27
CA GLN A 91 -1.05 -16.39 -1.03
C GLN A 91 -1.40 -15.17 -0.16
N PRO A 92 -2.05 -15.34 1.01
CA PRO A 92 -2.39 -14.23 1.88
C PRO A 92 -1.13 -13.71 2.58
N VAL A 93 -1.06 -12.39 2.80
CA VAL A 93 0.00 -11.80 3.61
C VAL A 93 -0.61 -10.88 4.67
N VAL A 94 -0.11 -10.98 5.90
CA VAL A 94 -0.52 -10.12 7.01
C VAL A 94 0.52 -9.02 7.18
N LEU A 95 0.05 -7.78 7.26
CA LEU A 95 0.86 -6.60 7.59
C LEU A 95 0.10 -5.80 8.65
N ASP A 96 0.69 -5.63 9.83
CA ASP A 96 0.13 -4.81 10.93
C ASP A 96 -1.37 -5.06 11.20
N ASN A 97 -1.74 -6.33 11.33
CA ASN A 97 -3.12 -6.79 11.56
C ASN A 97 -4.15 -6.46 10.45
N LEU A 98 -3.70 -6.10 9.25
CA LEU A 98 -4.48 -6.10 8.00
C LEU A 98 -4.12 -7.34 7.17
N ILE A 99 -5.10 -7.88 6.42
CA ILE A 99 -4.90 -9.05 5.56
C ILE A 99 -4.94 -8.62 4.10
N TYR A 100 -3.86 -8.89 3.36
CA TYR A 100 -3.70 -8.51 1.96
C TYR A 100 -3.95 -9.70 1.04
N THR A 101 -4.75 -9.46 0.00
CA THR A 101 -4.89 -10.33 -1.16
C THR A 101 -4.33 -9.60 -2.38
N ILE A 102 -3.14 -10.01 -2.81
CA ILE A 102 -2.34 -9.35 -3.86
C ILE A 102 -2.31 -10.25 -5.10
N ALA A 103 -2.38 -9.63 -6.28
CA ALA A 103 -2.60 -10.34 -7.55
C ALA A 103 -3.70 -11.43 -7.48
N PRO A 104 -4.91 -11.13 -6.98
CA PRO A 104 -5.98 -12.12 -6.95
C PRO A 104 -6.56 -12.37 -8.35
N TYR A 105 -6.82 -13.64 -8.67
CA TYR A 105 -7.71 -13.98 -9.78
C TYR A 105 -9.18 -13.79 -9.40
N SER A 106 -10.01 -13.49 -10.40
CA SER A 106 -11.47 -13.55 -10.37
C SER A 106 -11.96 -14.28 -11.61
N GLY A 107 -13.20 -14.78 -11.57
CA GLY A 107 -13.83 -15.56 -12.62
C GLY A 107 -14.62 -16.71 -12.00
N ASN A 108 -15.05 -17.65 -12.83
CA ASN A 108 -15.55 -18.96 -12.40
C ASN A 108 -15.16 -20.01 -13.45
N CYS A 109 -14.12 -20.80 -13.11
CA CYS A 109 -13.37 -21.70 -14.00
C CYS A 109 -14.14 -22.24 -15.23
N CYS A 110 -13.54 -22.25 -16.42
CA CYS A 110 -12.10 -22.11 -16.68
C CYS A 110 -11.74 -21.11 -17.80
N ASP A 111 -12.73 -20.65 -18.57
CA ASP A 111 -12.51 -19.77 -19.72
C ASP A 111 -12.69 -18.27 -19.39
N ASP A 112 -13.10 -17.91 -18.17
CA ASP A 112 -13.37 -16.52 -17.74
C ASP A 112 -12.53 -16.06 -16.53
N GLU A 113 -11.44 -16.77 -16.21
CA GLU A 113 -10.54 -16.38 -15.12
C GLU A 113 -9.56 -15.30 -15.58
N PHE A 114 -9.44 -14.22 -14.80
CA PHE A 114 -8.57 -13.07 -15.10
C PHE A 114 -7.94 -12.46 -13.84
N GLY A 115 -6.76 -11.86 -14.02
CA GLY A 115 -6.10 -11.05 -12.98
C GLY A 115 -6.89 -9.79 -12.67
N LEU A 116 -7.28 -9.58 -11.41
CA LEU A 116 -7.93 -8.36 -10.98
C LEU A 116 -6.98 -7.16 -11.10
N ALA A 117 -7.55 -5.97 -11.30
CA ALA A 117 -6.77 -4.74 -11.47
C ALA A 117 -6.29 -4.12 -10.15
N ASN A 118 -6.87 -4.52 -9.01
CA ASN A 118 -6.52 -3.99 -7.69
C ASN A 118 -6.07 -5.12 -6.78
N ASN A 119 -5.14 -4.80 -5.89
CA ASN A 119 -4.98 -5.51 -4.63
C ASN A 119 -6.21 -5.21 -3.73
N TYR A 120 -6.55 -6.12 -2.83
CA TYR A 120 -7.59 -5.88 -1.82
C TYR A 120 -7.06 -6.15 -0.43
N ILE A 121 -7.64 -5.44 0.54
CA ILE A 121 -7.24 -5.49 1.94
C ILE A 121 -8.49 -5.78 2.75
N TYR A 122 -8.46 -6.80 3.60
CA TYR A 122 -9.47 -7.02 4.61
C TYR A 122 -8.98 -6.44 5.95
N ASP A 123 -9.89 -5.74 6.61
CA ASP A 123 -9.73 -5.18 7.96
C ASP A 123 -10.50 -6.07 8.97
N PRO A 124 -9.77 -6.90 9.75
CA PRO A 124 -10.33 -7.69 10.84
C PRO A 124 -11.04 -6.91 11.95
N ALA A 125 -10.57 -5.69 12.28
CA ALA A 125 -11.08 -4.93 13.42
C ALA A 125 -12.42 -4.26 13.12
N GLN A 126 -12.67 -3.94 11.84
CA GLN A 126 -13.93 -3.35 11.40
C GLN A 126 -14.76 -4.27 10.49
N ASN A 127 -14.30 -5.51 10.28
CA ASN A 127 -14.94 -6.53 9.47
C ASN A 127 -15.36 -5.99 8.08
N LYS A 128 -14.39 -5.48 7.30
CA LYS A 128 -14.69 -4.87 6.00
C LYS A 128 -13.53 -4.96 5.01
N TRP A 129 -13.87 -4.75 3.74
CA TRP A 129 -12.92 -4.73 2.63
C TRP A 129 -12.57 -3.31 2.19
N LEU A 130 -11.32 -3.15 1.78
CA LEU A 130 -10.78 -1.97 1.11
C LEU A 130 -10.24 -2.39 -0.26
N THR A 131 -10.28 -1.45 -1.22
CA THR A 131 -9.44 -1.51 -2.41
C THR A 131 -8.05 -0.98 -2.05
N GLY A 132 -7.00 -1.74 -2.37
CA GLY A 132 -5.60 -1.35 -2.22
C GLY A 132 -5.01 -0.75 -3.50
N GLY A 133 -3.69 -0.83 -3.65
CA GLY A 133 -2.98 -0.35 -4.85
C GLY A 133 -3.38 -1.07 -6.14
N ILE A 134 -3.18 -0.38 -7.27
CA ILE A 134 -3.49 -0.87 -8.61
C ILE A 134 -2.31 -1.70 -9.14
N ILE A 135 -2.60 -2.87 -9.69
CA ILE A 135 -1.63 -3.71 -10.38
C ILE A 135 -1.49 -3.19 -11.83
N PRO A 136 -0.26 -2.93 -12.34
CA PRO A 136 -0.03 -2.55 -13.74
C PRO A 136 -0.68 -3.54 -14.71
N GLU A 137 -1.19 -3.05 -15.82
CA GLU A 137 -2.08 -3.81 -16.72
C GLU A 137 -1.39 -5.06 -17.28
N GLU A 138 -0.13 -4.89 -17.66
CA GLU A 138 0.81 -5.90 -18.14
C GLU A 138 1.39 -6.80 -17.05
N ARG A 139 1.00 -6.62 -15.78
CA ARG A 139 1.45 -7.42 -14.62
C ARG A 139 0.31 -8.13 -13.88
N ARG A 140 -0.93 -8.01 -14.36
CA ARG A 140 -2.10 -8.69 -13.77
C ARG A 140 -2.03 -10.20 -14.00
N ARG A 141 -2.24 -10.95 -12.93
CA ARG A 141 -2.06 -12.41 -12.87
C ARG A 141 -2.76 -12.99 -11.64
N GLY A 142 -2.67 -14.30 -11.46
CA GLY A 142 -3.03 -15.03 -10.24
C GLY A 142 -2.04 -16.14 -9.95
N ALA A 143 -2.32 -16.98 -8.94
CA ALA A 143 -1.49 -18.15 -8.58
C ALA A 143 0.00 -17.82 -8.37
N SER A 144 0.28 -16.61 -7.88
CA SER A 144 1.61 -16.07 -7.63
C SER A 144 2.05 -16.36 -6.19
N GLY A 145 3.35 -16.54 -5.99
CA GLY A 145 3.94 -16.46 -4.65
C GLY A 145 3.96 -15.00 -4.17
N VAL A 146 3.58 -14.74 -2.92
CA VAL A 146 3.55 -13.39 -2.34
C VAL A 146 4.13 -13.40 -0.93
N VAL A 147 5.06 -12.47 -0.67
CA VAL A 147 5.65 -12.24 0.65
C VAL A 147 5.71 -10.75 0.97
N TYR A 148 5.86 -10.39 2.24
CA TYR A 148 6.22 -9.04 2.67
C TYR A 148 7.59 -9.04 3.34
N TYR A 149 8.46 -8.13 2.93
CA TYR A 149 9.81 -7.96 3.46
C TYR A 149 10.31 -6.54 3.15
N GLN A 150 11.16 -5.96 4.00
CA GLN A 150 11.79 -4.63 3.79
C GLN A 150 10.80 -3.57 3.23
N ASP A 151 9.73 -3.32 3.99
CA ASP A 151 8.69 -2.33 3.68
C ASP A 151 7.96 -2.53 2.34
N SER A 152 7.95 -3.75 1.80
CA SER A 152 7.34 -4.02 0.49
C SER A 152 6.79 -5.43 0.36
N PHE A 153 5.72 -5.55 -0.42
CA PHE A 153 5.27 -6.83 -0.95
C PHE A 153 6.11 -7.20 -2.16
N TYR A 154 6.54 -8.46 -2.23
CA TYR A 154 7.18 -9.04 -3.40
C TYR A 154 6.24 -10.07 -4.01
N ILE A 155 6.03 -9.98 -5.32
CA ILE A 155 5.07 -10.80 -6.07
C ILE A 155 5.85 -11.59 -7.13
N LEU A 156 5.79 -12.92 -7.03
CA LEU A 156 6.65 -13.86 -7.75
C LEU A 156 5.83 -14.74 -8.69
N GLY A 157 6.29 -14.86 -9.93
CA GLY A 157 5.73 -15.73 -10.96
C GLY A 157 4.23 -15.49 -11.14
N GLY A 158 3.47 -16.56 -11.34
CA GLY A 158 2.02 -16.57 -11.50
C GLY A 158 1.57 -16.91 -12.92
N LEU A 159 0.25 -16.97 -13.10
CA LEU A 159 -0.42 -17.41 -14.32
C LEU A 159 -1.18 -16.24 -14.98
N THR A 160 -1.20 -16.18 -16.31
CA THR A 160 -2.19 -15.40 -17.11
C THR A 160 -3.10 -16.33 -17.90
N GLY A 161 -4.28 -15.88 -18.36
CA GLY A 161 -5.19 -16.67 -19.19
C GLY A 161 -6.07 -17.70 -18.45
N GLY A 162 -5.85 -17.91 -17.14
CA GLY A 162 -6.68 -18.81 -16.33
C GLY A 162 -6.39 -20.30 -16.57
N HIS A 163 -7.37 -21.16 -16.32
CA HIS A 163 -7.26 -22.62 -16.51
C HIS A 163 -7.77 -23.13 -17.88
N GLY A 164 -8.14 -22.22 -18.79
CA GLY A 164 -8.77 -22.54 -20.07
C GLY A 164 -8.07 -21.93 -21.27
N LEU A 165 -8.79 -21.87 -22.39
CA LEU A 165 -8.44 -21.01 -23.52
C LEU A 165 -9.17 -19.68 -23.28
N GLY A 166 -8.53 -18.75 -22.56
CA GLY A 166 -9.17 -17.55 -22.03
C GLY A 166 -10.07 -16.82 -23.04
N ASN A 167 -11.26 -16.40 -22.62
CA ASN A 167 -12.20 -15.63 -23.44
C ASN A 167 -11.64 -14.25 -23.86
N ASP A 168 -10.50 -13.83 -23.30
CA ASP A 168 -9.71 -12.66 -23.69
C ASP A 168 -8.69 -12.95 -24.84
N GLY A 169 -8.51 -14.22 -25.20
CA GLY A 169 -7.56 -14.68 -26.22
C GLY A 169 -6.14 -14.95 -25.69
N ILE A 170 -5.94 -14.97 -24.37
CA ILE A 170 -4.65 -15.27 -23.73
C ILE A 170 -4.62 -16.75 -23.34
N SER A 171 -3.55 -17.45 -23.72
CA SER A 171 -3.28 -18.82 -23.27
C SER A 171 -2.96 -18.85 -21.77
N ALA A 172 -3.33 -19.97 -21.12
CA ALA A 172 -2.90 -20.29 -19.77
C ALA A 172 -1.36 -20.42 -19.72
N ASP A 173 -0.68 -19.35 -19.34
CA ASP A 173 0.79 -19.23 -19.45
C ASP A 173 1.39 -18.81 -18.09
N SER A 174 2.29 -19.63 -17.55
CA SER A 174 3.12 -19.25 -16.41
C SER A 174 4.06 -18.11 -16.78
N HIS A 175 4.41 -17.30 -15.79
CA HIS A 175 5.44 -16.28 -15.91
C HIS A 175 6.51 -16.43 -14.84
N ASN A 176 7.71 -15.93 -15.13
CA ASN A 176 8.83 -15.74 -14.22
C ASN A 176 8.86 -14.33 -13.61
N TRP A 177 7.76 -13.58 -13.74
CA TRP A 177 7.68 -12.18 -13.37
C TRP A 177 8.00 -11.93 -11.90
N PHE A 178 8.86 -10.95 -11.65
CA PHE A 178 9.14 -10.48 -10.29
C PHE A 178 8.77 -9.01 -10.14
N ASP A 179 7.94 -8.69 -9.16
CA ASP A 179 7.52 -7.33 -8.84
C ASP A 179 7.72 -7.01 -7.36
N ARG A 180 7.81 -5.72 -7.07
CA ARG A 180 7.77 -5.14 -5.74
C ARG A 180 6.69 -4.06 -5.68
N TRP A 181 5.87 -4.06 -4.63
CA TRP A 181 4.92 -3.00 -4.33
C TRP A 181 5.12 -2.49 -2.90
N ASN A 182 5.43 -1.19 -2.75
CA ASN A 182 5.54 -0.55 -1.45
C ASN A 182 4.17 0.02 -1.04
N PRO A 183 3.52 -0.51 0.02
CA PRO A 183 2.18 -0.06 0.40
C PRO A 183 2.16 1.29 1.14
N TYR A 184 3.31 1.79 1.60
CA TYR A 184 3.43 3.07 2.31
C TYR A 184 3.57 4.26 1.35
N THR A 185 4.06 4.03 0.14
CA THR A 185 4.21 5.04 -0.93
C THR A 185 3.33 4.76 -2.15
N ASN A 186 2.68 3.59 -2.18
CA ASN A 186 1.94 3.02 -3.31
C ASN A 186 2.78 2.88 -4.60
N ASP A 187 4.09 2.72 -4.46
CA ASP A 187 5.03 2.58 -5.58
C ASP A 187 5.09 1.13 -6.06
N TRP A 188 5.03 0.92 -7.38
CA TRP A 188 5.14 -0.41 -8.02
C TRP A 188 6.37 -0.46 -8.92
N GLN A 189 7.22 -1.45 -8.69
CA GLN A 189 8.47 -1.65 -9.40
C GLN A 189 8.54 -3.05 -10.02
N ILE A 190 8.75 -3.10 -11.34
CA ILE A 190 9.13 -4.33 -12.04
C ILE A 190 10.61 -4.62 -11.73
N LEU A 191 10.88 -5.84 -11.27
CA LEU A 191 12.23 -6.31 -10.90
C LEU A 191 12.77 -7.34 -11.91
N PRO A 192 14.08 -7.67 -11.88
CA PRO A 192 14.63 -8.76 -12.67
C PRO A 192 13.91 -10.08 -12.39
N ASN A 193 13.37 -10.69 -13.45
CA ASN A 193 12.57 -11.90 -13.39
C ASN A 193 13.32 -13.09 -12.74
N MET A 194 12.54 -14.04 -12.24
CA MET A 194 12.98 -15.33 -11.72
C MET A 194 13.70 -16.17 -12.79
N VAL A 195 14.41 -17.21 -12.34
CA VAL A 195 15.18 -18.12 -13.22
C VAL A 195 14.28 -18.87 -14.23
N ARG A 196 13.06 -19.23 -13.83
CA ARG A 196 12.09 -19.97 -14.65
C ARG A 196 10.66 -19.55 -14.35
N ASP A 197 9.77 -19.77 -15.30
CA ASP A 197 8.34 -19.50 -15.16
C ASP A 197 7.72 -20.48 -14.16
N ARG A 198 6.85 -19.99 -13.26
CA ARG A 198 6.31 -20.78 -12.14
C ARG A 198 4.96 -20.23 -11.70
N ASP A 199 3.98 -21.11 -11.55
CA ASP A 199 2.68 -20.81 -10.92
C ASP A 199 2.26 -21.86 -9.89
N HIS A 200 1.16 -21.57 -9.16
CA HIS A 200 0.58 -22.42 -8.11
C HIS A 200 1.61 -22.86 -7.07
N PHE A 201 2.37 -21.90 -6.54
CA PHE A 201 3.41 -22.13 -5.54
C PHE A 201 3.30 -21.13 -4.39
N GLY A 202 3.80 -21.52 -3.22
CA GLY A 202 4.03 -20.59 -2.12
C GLY A 202 5.48 -20.07 -2.14
N ALA A 203 5.63 -18.77 -1.87
CA ALA A 203 6.91 -18.14 -1.62
C ALA A 203 7.15 -17.93 -0.11
N ALA A 204 8.40 -17.92 0.32
CA ALA A 204 8.77 -17.72 1.72
C ALA A 204 10.02 -16.85 1.86
N VAL A 205 10.12 -16.07 2.94
CA VAL A 205 11.34 -15.35 3.31
C VAL A 205 11.92 -15.96 4.58
N VAL A 206 13.20 -16.31 4.55
CA VAL A 206 13.95 -16.79 5.71
C VAL A 206 15.30 -16.07 5.74
N GLY A 207 15.60 -15.40 6.85
CA GLY A 207 16.71 -14.44 6.91
C GLY A 207 16.60 -13.37 5.82
N ASN A 208 17.69 -13.13 5.09
CA ASN A 208 17.74 -12.16 3.98
C ASN A 208 17.59 -12.82 2.59
N ARG A 209 16.78 -13.88 2.50
CA ARG A 209 16.56 -14.64 1.26
C ARG A 209 15.09 -14.97 1.05
N LEU A 210 14.67 -14.86 -0.20
CA LEU A 210 13.33 -15.16 -0.68
C LEU A 210 13.37 -16.44 -1.54
N TYR A 211 12.60 -17.44 -1.14
CA TYR A 211 12.56 -18.78 -1.71
C TYR A 211 11.26 -19.00 -2.47
N ALA A 212 11.36 -19.52 -3.70
CA ALA A 212 10.25 -20.03 -4.49
C ALA A 212 10.33 -21.56 -4.54
N THR A 213 9.44 -22.22 -3.79
CA THR A 213 9.42 -23.68 -3.59
C THR A 213 8.18 -24.29 -4.24
N SER A 214 8.29 -25.50 -4.82
CA SER A 214 7.17 -26.24 -5.43
C SER A 214 6.49 -25.47 -6.59
N GLY A 215 5.31 -25.90 -7.04
CA GLY A 215 4.58 -25.30 -8.16
C GLY A 215 4.75 -26.04 -9.48
N ARG A 216 4.27 -25.41 -10.56
CA ARG A 216 4.30 -25.96 -11.92
C ARG A 216 4.64 -24.92 -12.99
N PHE A 217 4.95 -25.42 -14.18
CA PHE A 217 5.01 -24.69 -15.44
C PHE A 217 3.81 -25.02 -16.34
N THR A 218 3.00 -24.02 -16.64
CA THR A 218 1.78 -24.10 -17.45
C THR A 218 2.03 -23.38 -18.78
N GLU A 219 1.76 -24.08 -19.88
CA GLU A 219 1.75 -23.54 -21.25
C GLU A 219 0.52 -24.13 -21.95
N GLY A 220 -0.49 -23.31 -22.22
CA GLY A 220 -1.78 -23.78 -22.71
C GLY A 220 -2.56 -24.65 -21.70
N MET A 221 -3.44 -25.53 -22.20
CA MET A 221 -4.37 -26.29 -21.34
C MET A 221 -3.65 -27.28 -20.41
N SER A 222 -3.43 -26.83 -19.17
CA SER A 222 -3.04 -27.54 -17.94
C SER A 222 -2.37 -28.90 -18.07
N SER A 223 -1.06 -28.94 -17.79
CA SER A 223 -0.35 -30.18 -17.48
C SER A 223 0.01 -30.22 -16.00
N PHE A 224 -0.81 -30.92 -15.21
CA PHE A 224 -0.48 -31.26 -13.81
C PHE A 224 0.87 -32.01 -13.66
N ASN A 225 1.42 -32.55 -14.76
CA ASN A 225 2.70 -33.25 -14.79
C ASN A 225 3.92 -32.32 -14.84
N ASN A 226 3.73 -31.04 -15.14
CA ASN A 226 4.82 -30.07 -15.30
C ASN A 226 5.21 -29.44 -13.95
N THR A 227 5.30 -30.25 -12.89
CA THR A 227 5.74 -29.79 -11.57
C THR A 227 7.21 -29.36 -11.61
N ILE A 228 7.60 -28.49 -10.68
CA ILE A 228 8.97 -27.95 -10.63
C ILE A 228 9.66 -28.41 -9.35
N ALA A 229 10.72 -29.20 -9.52
CA ALA A 229 11.50 -29.77 -8.44
C ALA A 229 12.43 -28.73 -7.78
N GLU A 230 12.93 -27.79 -8.57
CA GLU A 230 13.98 -26.85 -8.18
C GLU A 230 13.47 -25.71 -7.29
N ILE A 231 14.30 -25.31 -6.32
CA ILE A 231 14.10 -24.13 -5.48
C ILE A 231 14.89 -22.96 -6.08
N ASP A 232 14.20 -21.87 -6.39
CA ASP A 232 14.85 -20.60 -6.72
C ASP A 232 14.94 -19.70 -5.50
N VAL A 233 16.06 -19.00 -5.37
CA VAL A 233 16.37 -18.14 -4.24
C VAL A 233 16.85 -16.79 -4.74
N TYR A 234 16.13 -15.74 -4.35
CA TYR A 234 16.56 -14.35 -4.47
C TYR A 234 17.31 -13.94 -3.21
N ASN A 235 18.52 -13.42 -3.39
CA ASN A 235 19.32 -12.83 -2.32
C ASN A 235 19.17 -11.31 -2.37
N PHE A 236 18.62 -10.71 -1.30
CA PHE A 236 18.38 -9.27 -1.22
C PHE A 236 19.69 -8.45 -1.13
N ASP A 237 20.79 -9.00 -0.58
CA ASP A 237 22.09 -8.30 -0.53
C ASP A 237 22.71 -8.11 -1.91
N THR A 238 22.56 -9.10 -2.79
CA THR A 238 23.13 -9.06 -4.15
C THR A 238 22.11 -8.64 -5.21
N ALA A 239 20.83 -8.56 -4.84
CA ALA A 239 19.69 -8.37 -5.75
C ALA A 239 19.68 -9.36 -6.93
N GLN A 240 20.09 -10.62 -6.71
CA GLN A 240 20.22 -11.65 -7.76
C GLN A 240 19.41 -12.91 -7.42
N TRP A 241 18.89 -13.56 -8.47
CA TRP A 241 18.35 -14.91 -8.42
C TRP A 241 19.44 -15.97 -8.57
N SER A 242 19.21 -17.12 -7.95
CA SER A 242 19.99 -18.35 -8.10
C SER A 242 19.08 -19.56 -7.95
N THR A 243 19.43 -20.70 -8.53
CA THR A 243 18.77 -21.98 -8.23
C THR A 243 19.67 -22.79 -7.30
N LEU A 244 19.10 -23.45 -6.30
CA LEU A 244 19.86 -24.33 -5.41
C LEU A 244 20.35 -25.61 -6.15
N PRO A 245 21.39 -26.30 -5.64
CA PRO A 245 21.85 -27.56 -6.23
C PRO A 245 20.73 -28.61 -6.24
N ALA A 246 20.73 -29.52 -7.23
CA ALA A 246 19.67 -30.53 -7.38
C ALA A 246 19.48 -31.46 -6.16
N ALA A 247 20.45 -31.56 -5.25
CA ALA A 247 20.32 -32.27 -3.98
C ALA A 247 19.36 -31.59 -2.98
N ALA A 248 19.03 -30.31 -3.22
CA ALA A 248 18.07 -29.51 -2.46
C ALA A 248 16.69 -29.42 -3.16
N ASN A 249 16.47 -30.11 -4.28
CA ASN A 249 15.16 -30.18 -4.92
C ASN A 249 14.11 -30.77 -3.96
N ILE A 250 12.86 -30.36 -4.10
CA ILE A 250 11.76 -30.89 -3.29
C ILE A 250 11.62 -32.41 -3.52
N PRO A 251 11.53 -33.25 -2.47
CA PRO A 251 11.50 -34.71 -2.65
C PRO A 251 10.26 -35.20 -3.39
N THR A 252 9.12 -34.54 -3.18
CA THR A 252 7.84 -34.87 -3.83
C THR A 252 7.38 -33.69 -4.69
N GLU A 253 7.51 -33.75 -6.01
CA GLU A 253 7.11 -32.64 -6.88
C GLU A 253 5.58 -32.44 -6.90
N ARG A 254 5.13 -31.20 -6.64
CA ARG A 254 3.70 -30.84 -6.53
C ARG A 254 3.46 -29.33 -6.62
N ALA A 255 2.23 -28.94 -6.98
CA ALA A 255 1.74 -27.56 -7.08
C ALA A 255 0.51 -27.35 -6.18
N GLY A 256 0.01 -26.11 -6.05
CA GLY A 256 -1.17 -25.78 -5.25
C GLY A 256 -0.97 -26.03 -3.75
N THR A 257 0.26 -25.86 -3.26
CA THR A 257 0.74 -26.21 -1.93
C THR A 257 0.42 -25.15 -0.87
N GLY A 258 0.24 -25.56 0.38
CA GLY A 258 0.35 -24.67 1.52
C GLY A 258 1.82 -24.50 1.92
N VAL A 259 2.29 -23.26 2.05
CA VAL A 259 3.67 -22.94 2.46
C VAL A 259 3.69 -22.04 3.69
N VAL A 260 4.48 -22.41 4.70
CA VAL A 260 4.71 -21.60 5.91
C VAL A 260 6.17 -21.67 6.37
N VAL A 261 6.60 -20.70 7.16
CA VAL A 261 7.93 -20.68 7.81
C VAL A 261 7.78 -21.05 9.29
N MET A 262 8.63 -21.96 9.77
CA MET A 262 8.71 -22.42 11.15
C MET A 262 10.19 -22.40 11.57
N GLY A 263 10.60 -21.38 12.32
CA GLY A 263 12.02 -21.15 12.60
C GLY A 263 12.80 -20.87 11.31
N ASP A 264 13.88 -21.62 11.08
CA ASP A 264 14.72 -21.52 9.87
C ASP A 264 14.26 -22.48 8.73
N GLU A 265 13.12 -23.15 8.90
CA GLU A 265 12.58 -24.12 7.96
C GLU A 265 11.34 -23.61 7.20
N ILE A 266 11.26 -23.99 5.92
CA ILE A 266 10.11 -23.77 5.05
C ILE A 266 9.33 -25.08 4.93
N PHE A 267 8.09 -25.10 5.40
CA PHE A 267 7.23 -26.28 5.32
C PHE A 267 6.39 -26.19 4.04
N VAL A 268 6.41 -27.23 3.21
CA VAL A 268 5.58 -27.39 2.01
C VAL A 268 4.60 -28.53 2.25
N ILE A 269 3.29 -28.21 2.22
CA ILE A 269 2.22 -29.04 2.77
C ILE A 269 1.16 -29.29 1.70
N GLY A 270 0.80 -30.55 1.50
CA GLY A 270 -0.22 -30.97 0.54
C GLY A 270 0.15 -30.62 -0.91
N GLY A 271 -0.85 -30.38 -1.75
CA GLY A 271 -0.70 -30.02 -3.16
C GLY A 271 -1.26 -31.05 -4.14
N GLU A 272 -1.00 -30.86 -5.43
CA GLU A 272 -1.43 -31.72 -6.52
C GLU A 272 -0.30 -31.91 -7.56
N SER A 273 -0.29 -33.05 -8.25
CA SER A 273 0.71 -33.36 -9.29
C SER A 273 0.19 -34.37 -10.30
N GLY A 274 0.94 -34.61 -11.38
CA GLY A 274 0.68 -35.65 -12.36
C GLY A 274 0.62 -37.07 -11.76
N ALA A 275 1.33 -37.31 -10.66
CA ALA A 275 1.58 -38.65 -10.11
C ALA A 275 0.34 -39.35 -9.53
N GLN A 276 -0.65 -38.61 -9.03
CA GLN A 276 -1.85 -39.19 -8.41
C GLN A 276 -3.10 -38.33 -8.60
N ASN A 277 -4.28 -38.95 -8.44
CA ASN A 277 -5.58 -38.28 -8.50
C ASN A 277 -6.00 -37.69 -7.15
N THR A 278 -5.76 -38.40 -6.04
CA THR A 278 -5.95 -37.85 -4.68
C THR A 278 -4.96 -36.71 -4.48
N ALA A 279 -5.37 -35.63 -3.82
CA ALA A 279 -4.44 -34.57 -3.47
C ALA A 279 -3.36 -35.09 -2.49
N HIS A 280 -2.16 -34.51 -2.57
CA HIS A 280 -1.05 -34.89 -1.71
C HIS A 280 -1.40 -34.65 -0.23
N ALA A 281 -1.00 -35.62 0.59
CA ALA A 281 -1.02 -35.53 2.05
C ALA A 281 0.38 -35.22 2.61
N GLU A 282 1.40 -35.26 1.75
CA GLU A 282 2.80 -35.08 2.07
C GLU A 282 3.08 -33.67 2.62
N ALA A 283 3.71 -33.64 3.79
CA ALA A 283 4.27 -32.44 4.39
C ALA A 283 5.78 -32.63 4.54
N GLU A 284 6.56 -31.67 4.07
CA GLU A 284 8.02 -31.74 4.03
C GLU A 284 8.60 -30.40 4.49
N ALA A 285 9.64 -30.43 5.31
CA ALA A 285 10.33 -29.23 5.79
C ALA A 285 11.71 -29.11 5.15
N PHE A 286 12.00 -27.93 4.60
CA PHE A 286 13.26 -27.56 3.99
C PHE A 286 14.07 -26.68 4.95
N ASN A 287 15.24 -27.15 5.36
CA ASN A 287 16.16 -26.39 6.20
C ASN A 287 16.99 -25.42 5.35
N THR A 288 16.81 -24.11 5.58
CA THR A 288 17.45 -23.08 4.76
C THR A 288 18.93 -22.83 5.09
N ALA A 289 19.45 -23.41 6.17
CA ALA A 289 20.84 -23.26 6.60
C ALA A 289 21.78 -24.28 5.92
N ASP A 290 21.33 -25.53 5.74
CA ASP A 290 22.12 -26.60 5.09
C ASP A 290 21.54 -27.08 3.73
N ASN A 291 20.35 -26.59 3.36
CA ASN A 291 19.60 -26.98 2.15
C ASN A 291 19.18 -28.45 2.11
N THR A 292 18.89 -29.05 3.27
CA THR A 292 18.36 -30.41 3.37
C THR A 292 16.84 -30.43 3.58
N TRP A 293 16.22 -31.54 3.21
CA TRP A 293 14.80 -31.80 3.44
C TRP A 293 14.61 -32.89 4.50
N ARG A 294 13.56 -32.75 5.32
CA ARG A 294 13.01 -33.82 6.14
C ARG A 294 11.52 -34.02 5.86
N THR A 295 11.09 -35.27 5.85
CA THR A 295 9.68 -35.64 5.79
C THR A 295 9.03 -35.40 7.15
N LEU A 296 7.85 -34.78 7.15
CA LEU A 296 6.96 -34.68 8.30
C LEU A 296 5.90 -35.78 8.20
N ASP A 297 5.13 -36.00 9.26
CA ASP A 297 3.93 -36.84 9.14
C ASP A 297 2.96 -36.27 8.09
N MET A 298 2.22 -37.15 7.45
CA MET A 298 1.24 -36.79 6.44
C MET A 298 -0.03 -36.20 7.07
N LEU A 299 -0.68 -35.31 6.32
CA LEU A 299 -2.06 -34.89 6.57
C LEU A 299 -2.98 -36.12 6.66
N ILE A 300 -4.03 -36.01 7.48
CA ILE A 300 -5.10 -36.99 7.58
C ILE A 300 -5.94 -36.96 6.29
N GLU A 301 -6.19 -35.77 5.75
CA GLU A 301 -6.87 -35.54 4.48
C GLU A 301 -5.99 -34.67 3.57
N GLY A 302 -5.38 -35.31 2.57
CA GLY A 302 -4.58 -34.65 1.54
C GLY A 302 -5.40 -33.60 0.79
N ARG A 303 -4.78 -32.45 0.50
CA ARG A 303 -5.47 -31.24 0.02
C ARG A 303 -4.57 -30.32 -0.80
N HIS A 304 -5.15 -29.63 -1.77
CA HIS A 304 -4.49 -28.55 -2.53
C HIS A 304 -5.41 -27.31 -2.64
N GLY A 305 -4.91 -26.23 -3.23
CA GLY A 305 -5.72 -25.02 -3.46
C GLY A 305 -6.13 -24.33 -2.15
N THR A 306 -5.29 -24.42 -1.13
CA THR A 306 -5.44 -23.71 0.15
C THR A 306 -4.06 -23.41 0.73
N THR A 307 -3.98 -22.44 1.65
CA THR A 307 -2.73 -22.11 2.34
C THR A 307 -2.73 -22.62 3.77
N ALA A 308 -1.54 -22.85 4.32
CA ALA A 308 -1.36 -23.08 5.75
C ALA A 308 -1.04 -21.74 6.45
N SER A 309 -1.18 -21.72 7.78
CA SER A 309 -0.81 -20.58 8.61
C SER A 309 -0.20 -21.04 9.93
N VAL A 310 0.67 -20.22 10.53
CA VAL A 310 1.35 -20.54 11.79
C VAL A 310 0.81 -19.67 12.91
N CYS A 311 0.54 -20.30 14.04
CA CYS A 311 0.15 -19.65 15.28
C CYS A 311 0.88 -20.29 16.46
N ASN A 312 1.75 -19.53 17.13
CA ASN A 312 2.44 -19.95 18.36
C ASN A 312 3.20 -21.30 18.24
N GLY A 313 3.82 -21.57 17.08
CA GLY A 313 4.52 -22.83 16.80
C GLY A 313 3.62 -24.00 16.40
N VAL A 314 2.34 -23.75 16.14
CA VAL A 314 1.39 -24.73 15.59
C VAL A 314 1.01 -24.30 14.18
N VAL A 315 1.15 -25.20 13.21
CA VAL A 315 0.67 -25.01 11.83
C VAL A 315 -0.80 -25.39 11.79
N TYR A 316 -1.61 -24.61 11.08
CA TYR A 316 -3.02 -24.91 10.79
C TYR A 316 -3.29 -24.80 9.29
N ILE A 317 -4.06 -25.73 8.73
CA ILE A 317 -4.52 -25.73 7.34
C ILE A 317 -6.00 -26.09 7.28
N ALA A 318 -6.78 -25.40 6.44
CA ALA A 318 -8.22 -25.57 6.36
C ALA A 318 -8.72 -25.53 4.93
N ALA A 319 -9.85 -26.21 4.67
CA ALA A 319 -10.48 -26.29 3.35
C ALA A 319 -9.52 -26.81 2.24
N GLY A 320 -9.75 -26.42 0.99
CA GLY A 320 -9.02 -26.89 -0.20
C GLY A 320 -9.76 -28.01 -0.94
N SER A 321 -9.04 -28.70 -1.82
CA SER A 321 -9.55 -29.76 -2.71
C SER A 321 -8.88 -31.11 -2.43
N PRO A 322 -9.62 -32.20 -2.16
CA PRO A 322 -9.07 -33.52 -1.82
C PRO A 322 -8.69 -34.36 -3.05
N THR A 323 -8.94 -33.87 -4.26
CA THR A 323 -8.68 -34.57 -5.53
C THR A 323 -8.15 -33.56 -6.53
N ARG A 324 -7.05 -33.85 -7.21
CA ARG A 324 -6.41 -32.97 -8.22
C ARG A 324 -7.42 -32.30 -9.15
N GLY A 325 -7.40 -30.97 -9.21
CA GLY A 325 -8.31 -30.13 -9.99
C GLY A 325 -9.81 -30.25 -9.68
N ALA A 326 -10.24 -30.89 -8.59
CA ALA A 326 -11.66 -31.15 -8.32
C ALA A 326 -12.03 -31.35 -6.83
N GLY A 327 -13.33 -31.21 -6.55
CA GLY A 327 -13.86 -31.35 -5.19
C GLY A 327 -13.61 -30.11 -4.35
N ARG A 328 -13.96 -30.22 -3.07
CA ARG A 328 -13.83 -29.16 -2.06
C ARG A 328 -14.10 -29.79 -0.70
N ILE A 329 -13.41 -29.32 0.34
CA ILE A 329 -13.56 -29.79 1.72
C ILE A 329 -13.68 -28.60 2.67
N ALA A 330 -14.21 -28.87 3.87
CA ALA A 330 -14.37 -27.90 4.95
C ALA A 330 -13.56 -28.27 6.21
N THR A 331 -12.84 -29.39 6.18
CA THR A 331 -12.05 -29.88 7.32
C THR A 331 -10.85 -28.97 7.59
N MET A 332 -10.44 -28.93 8.86
CA MET A 332 -9.25 -28.23 9.32
C MET A 332 -8.35 -29.20 10.08
N GLU A 333 -7.05 -29.08 9.85
CA GLU A 333 -6.01 -29.88 10.50
C GLU A 333 -4.94 -28.97 11.09
N ARG A 334 -4.24 -29.48 12.11
CA ARG A 334 -3.10 -28.80 12.73
C ARG A 334 -1.92 -29.73 12.94
N TYR A 335 -0.73 -29.16 13.00
CA TYR A 335 0.54 -29.85 13.24
C TYR A 335 1.41 -29.07 14.22
N TYR A 336 2.10 -29.78 15.11
CA TYR A 336 3.05 -29.20 16.06
C TYR A 336 4.10 -30.22 16.50
N GLU A 337 5.33 -29.77 16.67
CA GLU A 337 6.46 -30.66 16.95
C GLU A 337 6.66 -31.01 18.43
N THR A 338 6.12 -30.18 19.33
CA THR A 338 6.39 -30.27 20.77
C THR A 338 5.14 -30.16 21.63
N VAL A 339 4.35 -29.09 21.47
CA VAL A 339 3.11 -28.86 22.22
C VAL A 339 2.08 -28.16 21.34
N ALA A 340 0.81 -28.57 21.45
CA ALA A 340 -0.34 -27.86 20.88
C ALA A 340 -0.58 -26.54 21.63
N ASN A 341 0.26 -25.53 21.35
CA ASN A 341 0.12 -24.23 21.97
C ASN A 341 -1.18 -23.54 21.53
N SER A 342 -1.88 -22.92 22.47
CA SER A 342 -3.04 -22.08 22.16
C SER A 342 -2.62 -20.83 21.37
N CYS A 343 -3.47 -20.39 20.45
CA CYS A 343 -3.35 -19.07 19.85
C CYS A 343 -3.64 -17.98 20.89
N PRO A 344 -2.67 -17.09 21.22
CA PRO A 344 -2.91 -16.00 22.15
C PRO A 344 -3.82 -14.95 21.49
N ALA A 345 -5.06 -14.85 22.00
CA ALA A 345 -6.00 -13.82 21.58
C ALA A 345 -5.40 -12.43 21.81
N THR A 346 -5.22 -11.68 20.73
CA THR A 346 -4.67 -10.32 20.75
C THR A 346 -5.73 -9.40 20.17
N THR A 347 -6.33 -8.55 21.01
CA THR A 347 -7.37 -7.62 20.55
C THR A 347 -6.80 -6.68 19.51
N ILE A 348 -7.34 -6.77 18.29
CA ILE A 348 -7.03 -5.85 17.20
C ILE A 348 -7.84 -4.57 17.44
N THR A 349 -7.16 -3.43 17.44
CA THR A 349 -7.72 -2.11 17.78
C THR A 349 -7.50 -1.14 16.62
N PRO A 350 -8.56 -0.54 16.04
CA PRO A 350 -8.45 0.35 14.90
C PRO A 350 -7.61 1.60 15.22
N GLY A 351 -6.71 1.94 14.30
CA GLY A 351 -5.82 3.10 14.45
C GLY A 351 -6.52 4.46 14.44
N GLN A 352 -5.91 5.49 15.04
CA GLN A 352 -6.29 6.90 14.86
C GLN A 352 -5.12 7.71 14.29
N ILE A 353 -5.44 8.78 13.54
CA ILE A 353 -4.46 9.82 13.18
C ILE A 353 -4.74 11.14 13.91
N THR A 354 -3.66 11.85 14.25
CA THR A 354 -3.62 13.21 14.80
C THR A 354 -2.62 14.07 14.02
N SER A 355 -2.77 15.39 14.04
CA SER A 355 -1.83 16.35 13.44
C SER A 355 -1.01 17.11 14.50
N ASN A 356 0.10 17.73 14.07
CA ASN A 356 0.88 18.66 14.89
C ASN A 356 0.25 20.07 15.04
N ASN A 357 -0.88 20.35 14.39
CA ASN A 357 -1.65 21.61 14.41
C ASN A 357 -0.92 22.89 13.95
N ASN A 358 0.15 22.79 13.15
CA ASN A 358 0.91 23.94 12.65
C ASN A 358 0.32 24.66 11.42
N GLY A 359 -1.01 24.69 11.27
CA GLY A 359 -1.69 25.25 10.09
C GLY A 359 -1.86 26.78 10.06
N ASP A 360 -1.47 27.48 11.13
CA ASP A 360 -1.44 28.95 11.16
C ASP A 360 -0.11 29.46 10.59
N PHE A 361 -0.19 30.24 9.52
CA PHE A 361 0.95 30.87 8.83
C PHE A 361 1.33 32.23 9.41
N GLY A 362 0.45 32.87 10.20
CA GLY A 362 0.61 34.25 10.64
C GLY A 362 0.55 35.25 9.47
N GLN A 363 1.25 36.37 9.62
CA GLN A 363 1.31 37.41 8.59
C GLN A 363 2.39 37.10 7.55
N VAL A 364 2.02 37.22 6.27
CA VAL A 364 2.91 37.05 5.11
C VAL A 364 2.71 38.23 4.17
N GLU A 365 3.80 38.81 3.67
CA GLU A 365 3.74 39.95 2.75
C GLU A 365 3.14 39.54 1.40
N VAL A 366 2.26 40.38 0.83
CA VAL A 366 1.60 40.09 -0.45
C VAL A 366 2.64 39.94 -1.57
N GLY A 367 2.62 38.78 -2.23
CA GLY A 367 3.60 38.40 -3.25
C GLY A 367 4.82 37.63 -2.74
N GLN A 368 4.99 37.50 -1.42
CA GLN A 368 5.90 36.52 -0.81
C GLN A 368 5.17 35.18 -0.56
N ASN A 369 5.92 34.16 -0.16
CA ASN A 369 5.34 32.90 0.30
C ASN A 369 6.01 32.39 1.59
N LEU A 370 5.25 31.63 2.38
CA LEU A 370 5.75 30.91 3.54
C LEU A 370 5.34 29.44 3.43
N THR A 371 6.29 28.53 3.60
CA THR A 371 6.03 27.08 3.60
C THR A 371 6.20 26.50 5.00
N LYS A 372 5.24 25.68 5.44
CA LYS A 372 5.25 24.96 6.72
C LYS A 372 4.93 23.48 6.50
N THR A 373 5.47 22.64 7.39
CA THR A 373 5.21 21.19 7.40
C THR A 373 4.11 20.84 8.41
N ILE A 374 3.02 20.26 7.91
CA ILE A 374 1.96 19.68 8.72
C ILE A 374 2.17 18.16 8.77
N THR A 375 2.49 17.64 9.95
CA THR A 375 2.71 16.20 10.16
C THR A 375 1.40 15.55 10.62
N ILE A 376 0.95 14.51 9.92
CA ILE A 376 -0.04 13.56 10.45
C ILE A 376 0.66 12.35 11.05
N THR A 377 0.17 11.81 12.16
CA THR A 377 0.78 10.68 12.88
C THR A 377 -0.27 9.67 13.30
N HIS A 378 -0.01 8.39 13.07
CA HIS A 378 -0.79 7.27 13.58
C HIS A 378 -0.53 7.11 15.09
N SER A 379 -1.40 7.69 15.92
CA SER A 379 -1.13 7.99 17.33
C SER A 379 -1.74 7.04 18.36
N SER A 380 -2.59 6.11 17.95
CA SER A 380 -3.14 5.04 18.81
C SER A 380 -3.68 3.89 17.97
N GLY A 381 -3.84 2.71 18.60
CA GLY A 381 -4.21 1.46 17.93
C GLY A 381 -3.00 0.54 17.70
N ASN A 382 -3.26 -0.71 17.33
CA ASN A 382 -2.22 -1.71 16.99
C ASN A 382 -2.42 -2.34 15.59
N GLN A 383 -3.40 -1.84 14.83
CA GLN A 383 -3.63 -2.21 13.44
C GLN A 383 -3.25 -1.03 12.55
N ALA A 384 -2.53 -1.28 11.46
CA ALA A 384 -2.25 -0.25 10.46
C ALA A 384 -3.53 0.39 9.92
N LEU A 385 -3.42 1.66 9.56
CA LEU A 385 -4.51 2.40 8.92
C LEU A 385 -4.15 2.72 7.47
N VAL A 386 -5.17 3.00 6.67
CA VAL A 386 -5.01 3.28 5.23
C VAL A 386 -5.61 4.64 4.95
N ILE A 387 -4.80 5.56 4.46
CA ILE A 387 -5.23 6.86 3.94
C ILE A 387 -5.75 6.63 2.52
N THR A 388 -6.99 7.03 2.27
CA THR A 388 -7.72 6.77 1.03
C THR A 388 -8.17 8.04 0.32
N GLY A 389 -7.96 9.21 0.94
CA GLY A 389 -8.26 10.50 0.33
C GLY A 389 -7.52 11.64 1.03
N PHE A 390 -7.13 12.63 0.25
CA PHE A 390 -6.62 13.92 0.71
C PHE A 390 -7.35 15.01 -0.07
N SER A 391 -7.72 16.11 0.59
CA SER A 391 -8.21 17.29 -0.09
C SER A 391 -7.87 18.57 0.67
N LYS A 392 -7.77 19.67 -0.06
CA LYS A 392 -7.56 21.02 0.46
C LYS A 392 -8.74 21.91 0.07
N THR A 393 -9.22 22.70 1.02
CA THR A 393 -10.40 23.58 0.86
C THR A 393 -10.09 24.98 1.41
N GLY A 394 -10.94 25.97 1.08
CA GLY A 394 -10.77 27.37 1.47
C GLY A 394 -10.05 28.22 0.43
N SER A 395 -9.34 29.27 0.89
CA SER A 395 -8.66 30.25 0.03
C SER A 395 -7.71 29.58 -0.97
N ALA A 396 -7.64 30.13 -2.19
CA ALA A 396 -6.74 29.67 -3.25
C ALA A 396 -5.25 29.83 -2.87
N ASP A 397 -4.95 30.74 -1.95
CA ASP A 397 -3.61 31.19 -1.59
C ASP A 397 -2.82 30.15 -0.79
N PHE A 398 -3.47 29.09 -0.30
CA PHE A 398 -2.81 27.88 0.21
C PHE A 398 -2.60 26.84 -0.90
N SER A 399 -1.39 26.29 -1.01
CA SER A 399 -1.09 25.11 -1.83
C SER A 399 -0.63 23.95 -0.93
N ALA A 400 -1.12 22.74 -1.20
CA ALA A 400 -0.72 21.52 -0.51
C ALA A 400 -1.09 20.30 -1.37
N ASP A 401 -0.15 19.39 -1.54
CA ASP A 401 -0.33 18.09 -2.19
C ASP A 401 0.01 16.96 -1.22
N PHE A 402 -0.62 15.80 -1.39
CA PHE A 402 -0.23 14.61 -0.64
C PHE A 402 1.04 14.01 -1.26
N PRO A 403 2.06 13.60 -0.49
CA PRO A 403 3.37 13.23 -1.03
C PRO A 403 3.42 11.89 -1.79
N PHE A 404 2.32 11.12 -1.82
CA PHE A 404 2.24 9.77 -2.36
C PHE A 404 0.95 9.54 -3.17
N GLU A 405 0.97 8.58 -4.08
CA GLU A 405 -0.25 8.13 -4.76
C GLU A 405 -1.15 7.36 -3.78
N LEU A 406 -2.45 7.68 -3.71
CA LEU A 406 -3.38 7.03 -2.79
C LEU A 406 -3.96 5.73 -3.40
N PRO A 407 -4.28 4.71 -2.58
CA PRO A 407 -4.21 4.67 -1.13
C PRO A 407 -2.81 4.30 -0.57
N VAL A 408 -2.47 4.85 0.61
CA VAL A 408 -1.24 4.46 1.35
C VAL A 408 -1.54 3.93 2.74
N VAL A 409 -0.68 3.02 3.21
CA VAL A 409 -0.71 2.46 4.56
C VAL A 409 0.08 3.35 5.53
N MET A 410 -0.32 3.37 6.80
CA MET A 410 0.46 3.91 7.92
C MET A 410 0.53 2.87 9.04
N ALA A 411 1.73 2.35 9.30
CA ALA A 411 2.02 1.48 10.43
C ALA A 411 1.74 2.19 11.78
N PRO A 412 1.48 1.48 12.89
CA PRO A 412 1.36 2.09 14.22
C PRO A 412 2.58 2.95 14.57
N GLY A 413 2.34 4.21 14.96
CA GLY A 413 3.41 5.18 15.25
C GLY A 413 4.02 5.89 14.03
N MET A 414 3.64 5.52 12.81
CA MET A 414 4.14 6.16 11.59
C MET A 414 3.62 7.60 11.43
N SER A 415 4.46 8.49 10.91
CA SER A 415 4.11 9.85 10.54
C SER A 415 4.28 10.08 9.03
N ILE A 416 3.47 10.98 8.48
CA ILE A 416 3.60 11.51 7.11
C ILE A 416 3.63 13.04 7.22
N ASP A 417 4.60 13.65 6.56
CA ASP A 417 4.75 15.10 6.46
C ASP A 417 4.10 15.64 5.17
N ILE A 418 3.30 16.68 5.32
CA ILE A 418 2.65 17.40 4.22
C ILE A 418 3.24 18.81 4.16
N SER A 419 3.84 19.16 3.02
CA SER A 419 4.30 20.51 2.75
C SER A 419 3.11 21.39 2.36
N VAL A 420 2.96 22.51 3.04
CA VAL A 420 1.87 23.48 2.80
C VAL A 420 2.49 24.86 2.61
N THR A 421 2.21 25.49 1.48
CA THR A 421 2.69 26.83 1.13
C THR A 421 1.54 27.82 1.18
N TYR A 422 1.72 28.96 1.83
CA TYR A 422 0.79 30.10 1.79
C TYR A 422 1.42 31.26 1.01
N THR A 423 0.70 31.77 0.01
CA THR A 423 1.12 32.86 -0.89
C THR A 423 -0.04 33.84 -1.03
N PRO A 424 -0.18 34.85 -0.15
CA PRO A 424 -1.29 35.79 -0.19
C PRO A 424 -1.33 36.58 -1.50
N GLY A 425 -2.48 36.54 -2.18
CA GLY A 425 -2.78 37.29 -3.40
C GLY A 425 -3.28 38.71 -3.14
N GLY A 426 -3.53 39.08 -1.87
CA GLY A 426 -3.95 40.41 -1.44
C GLY A 426 -3.95 40.55 0.08
N ILE A 427 -4.21 41.76 0.57
CA ILE A 427 -4.26 42.06 2.01
C ILE A 427 -5.52 41.46 2.63
N GLY A 428 -5.38 40.82 3.79
CA GLY A 428 -6.49 40.32 4.61
C GLY A 428 -6.34 38.87 5.03
N THR A 429 -7.34 38.36 5.75
CA THR A 429 -7.31 37.02 6.35
C THR A 429 -7.73 35.92 5.37
N ASP A 430 -6.86 34.94 5.17
CA ASP A 430 -7.17 33.70 4.47
C ASP A 430 -7.44 32.55 5.44
N THR A 431 -8.39 31.70 5.07
CA THR A 431 -8.72 30.49 5.84
C THR A 431 -8.90 29.30 4.90
N GLY A 432 -8.59 28.11 5.42
CA GLY A 432 -8.79 26.85 4.71
C GLY A 432 -8.72 25.64 5.62
N ALA A 433 -8.69 24.46 5.01
CA ALA A 433 -8.50 23.21 5.73
C ALA A 433 -7.92 22.11 4.83
N LEU A 434 -7.09 21.26 5.41
CA LEU A 434 -6.71 19.95 4.86
C LEU A 434 -7.59 18.86 5.47
N ALA A 435 -8.12 17.97 4.63
CA ALA A 435 -8.92 16.83 5.04
C ALA A 435 -8.22 15.52 4.67
N PHE A 436 -8.00 14.65 5.66
CA PHE A 436 -7.40 13.33 5.49
C PHE A 436 -8.46 12.24 5.71
N THR A 437 -8.91 11.62 4.63
CA THR A 437 -9.84 10.50 4.65
C THR A 437 -9.07 9.21 4.85
N ARG A 438 -9.51 8.41 5.83
CA ARG A 438 -8.92 7.12 6.18
C ARG A 438 -9.99 6.04 6.12
N HIS A 439 -9.62 4.83 5.68
CA HIS A 439 -10.59 3.74 5.49
C HIS A 439 -11.41 3.47 6.75
N ASN A 440 -10.82 3.65 7.94
CA ASN A 440 -11.39 3.20 9.21
C ASN A 440 -12.34 4.20 9.88
N SER A 441 -12.65 5.33 9.24
CA SER A 441 -13.52 6.37 9.78
C SER A 441 -14.33 7.07 8.68
N ASN A 442 -15.62 7.29 8.93
CA ASN A 442 -16.48 8.09 8.06
C ASN A 442 -16.28 9.61 8.27
N GLN A 443 -15.43 10.01 9.22
CA GLN A 443 -15.05 11.39 9.48
C GLN A 443 -13.55 11.57 9.18
N PRO A 444 -13.16 12.44 8.24
CA PRO A 444 -11.76 12.74 7.95
C PRO A 444 -11.12 13.53 9.10
N LEU A 445 -9.81 13.39 9.29
CA LEU A 445 -9.06 14.33 10.12
C LEU A 445 -9.01 15.67 9.38
N GLN A 446 -9.49 16.74 10.03
CA GLN A 446 -9.41 18.10 9.52
C GLN A 446 -8.27 18.85 10.21
N VAL A 447 -7.44 19.55 9.43
CA VAL A 447 -6.43 20.48 9.93
C VAL A 447 -6.74 21.85 9.35
N ALA A 448 -7.14 22.79 10.21
CA ALA A 448 -7.45 24.16 9.80
C ALA A 448 -6.17 24.89 9.33
N LEU A 449 -6.31 25.70 8.30
CA LEU A 449 -5.29 26.60 7.77
C LEU A 449 -5.73 28.05 7.99
N ALA A 450 -4.80 28.91 8.40
CA ALA A 450 -5.03 30.34 8.59
C ALA A 450 -3.78 31.13 8.17
N GLY A 451 -3.98 32.34 7.67
CA GLY A 451 -2.92 33.27 7.30
C GLY A 451 -3.47 34.67 7.09
N GLU A 452 -2.61 35.68 7.09
CA GLU A 452 -2.98 37.06 6.79
C GLU A 452 -2.00 37.68 5.79
N GLY A 453 -2.50 38.12 4.63
CA GLY A 453 -1.75 38.93 3.69
C GLY A 453 -1.60 40.36 4.22
N VAL A 454 -0.39 40.92 4.18
CA VAL A 454 -0.08 42.29 4.62
C VAL A 454 0.79 43.04 3.60
N ASP A 455 0.75 44.36 3.59
CA ASP A 455 1.60 45.20 2.71
C ASP A 455 3.09 45.16 3.09
N GLU A 456 3.39 45.01 4.38
CA GLU A 456 4.74 44.84 4.93
C GLU A 456 4.62 43.92 6.14
N ALA A 457 5.32 42.77 6.13
CA ALA A 457 5.32 41.87 7.27
C ALA A 457 6.13 42.47 8.44
N PRO A 458 5.68 42.38 9.71
CA PRO A 458 6.44 42.90 10.83
C PRO A 458 7.85 42.33 10.84
N ALA A 459 8.86 43.22 10.77
CA ALA A 459 10.26 42.84 10.66
C ALA A 459 10.63 41.83 11.75
N THR A 460 10.89 40.58 11.33
CA THR A 460 11.19 39.50 12.27
C THR A 460 12.58 39.74 12.82
N ALA A 461 12.63 40.38 14.00
CA ALA A 461 13.87 40.73 14.69
C ALA A 461 14.68 39.46 14.96
N THR A 462 15.57 39.12 14.04
CA THR A 462 16.44 37.95 14.13
C THR A 462 17.56 38.31 15.10
N PRO A 463 17.60 37.75 16.32
CA PRO A 463 18.60 38.13 17.31
C PRO A 463 19.99 37.72 16.80
N THR A 464 20.78 38.69 16.38
CA THR A 464 22.13 38.44 15.86
C THR A 464 23.06 38.09 17.01
N THR A 465 23.17 36.81 17.34
CA THR A 465 24.10 36.32 18.38
C THR A 465 25.54 36.37 17.87
N THR A 466 26.17 37.53 18.01
CA THR A 466 27.62 37.70 17.77
C THR A 466 28.39 37.18 18.98
N SER A 467 28.93 35.96 18.88
CA SER A 467 29.90 35.45 19.85
C SER A 467 31.29 36.05 19.57
N THR A 468 31.77 36.90 20.48
CA THR A 468 33.16 37.37 20.48
C THR A 468 34.07 36.33 21.14
N PRO A 469 35.23 35.98 20.56
CA PRO A 469 36.24 35.19 21.24
C PRO A 469 36.72 35.89 22.51
N VAL A 470 36.88 35.14 23.60
CA VAL A 470 37.23 35.65 24.94
C VAL A 470 38.72 35.97 25.06
N ASP A 471 39.23 36.84 24.19
CA ASP A 471 40.66 37.21 24.15
C ASP A 471 40.93 38.65 23.64
N GLN A 472 39.91 39.52 23.65
CA GLN A 472 40.04 40.97 23.40
C GLN A 472 39.22 41.76 24.42
N PRO A 473 39.81 42.71 25.18
CA PRO A 473 39.13 43.39 26.29
C PRO A 473 38.21 44.56 25.87
N THR A 474 38.08 44.84 24.58
CA THR A 474 37.20 45.90 24.03
C THR A 474 36.74 45.52 22.63
N ALA A 475 35.42 45.55 22.40
CA ALA A 475 34.81 45.44 21.08
C ALA A 475 33.88 46.64 20.85
N THR A 476 34.09 47.36 19.75
CA THR A 476 33.22 48.47 19.31
C THR A 476 32.29 47.95 18.23
N ASN A 477 31.00 47.78 18.56
CA ASN A 477 29.98 47.34 17.61
C ASN A 477 29.19 48.55 17.10
N THR A 478 29.25 48.77 15.78
CA THR A 478 28.37 49.73 15.09
C THR A 478 27.22 48.96 14.46
N PRO A 479 25.96 49.07 14.95
CA PRO A 479 24.82 48.46 14.28
C PRO A 479 24.54 49.21 12.97
N THR A 480 24.75 48.56 11.84
CA THR A 480 24.34 49.07 10.53
C THR A 480 22.88 48.71 10.27
N SER A 481 21.98 49.69 10.41
CA SER A 481 20.63 49.58 9.87
C SER A 481 20.65 49.76 8.35
N THR A 482 20.33 48.70 7.60
CA THR A 482 20.03 48.83 6.17
C THR A 482 18.58 49.30 6.00
N GLU A 483 18.44 50.54 5.55
CA GLU A 483 17.21 51.25 5.17
C GLU A 483 16.14 51.41 6.28
N ASN A 484 15.88 52.67 6.64
CA ASN A 484 14.82 53.09 7.55
C ASN A 484 14.05 54.23 6.88
N THR A 485 12.88 53.92 6.31
CA THR A 485 12.03 54.89 5.61
C THR A 485 10.56 54.78 6.01
N SER A 486 10.28 54.78 7.32
CA SER A 486 8.93 55.04 7.84
C SER A 486 8.95 55.65 9.24
N GLU A 487 8.31 56.80 9.42
CA GLU A 487 8.11 57.42 10.74
C GLU A 487 6.95 56.72 11.47
N THR A 488 7.23 55.84 12.44
CA THR A 488 6.54 55.70 13.76
C THR A 488 6.81 54.34 14.43
N ALA A 489 7.99 54.17 15.04
CA ALA A 489 8.20 53.15 16.07
C ALA A 489 7.90 53.76 17.45
N THR A 490 6.83 53.33 18.13
CA THR A 490 6.37 53.91 19.41
C THR A 490 6.77 53.17 20.68
N GLU A 491 7.41 52.00 20.58
CA GLU A 491 8.03 51.32 21.74
C GLU A 491 9.46 50.85 21.43
N LEU A 492 10.39 51.22 22.32
CA LEU A 492 11.77 50.73 22.31
C LEU A 492 11.85 49.39 23.08
N PRO A 493 12.65 48.41 22.63
CA PRO A 493 12.83 47.15 23.35
C PRO A 493 13.49 47.39 24.72
N THR A 494 12.90 46.84 25.78
CA THR A 494 13.43 46.94 27.14
C THR A 494 14.59 45.98 27.36
N LEU A 495 15.81 46.51 27.39
CA LEU A 495 17.02 45.76 27.72
C LEU A 495 17.18 45.62 29.25
N THR A 496 16.92 44.43 29.78
CA THR A 496 17.30 44.07 31.16
C THR A 496 18.79 43.78 31.22
N SER A 497 19.57 44.68 31.83
CA SER A 497 20.99 44.43 32.11
C SER A 497 21.17 43.60 33.37
N THR A 498 22.08 42.63 33.33
CA THR A 498 22.68 42.04 34.53
C THR A 498 23.90 42.86 34.93
N SER A 499 24.33 42.76 36.19
CA SER A 499 25.36 43.62 36.81
C SER A 499 26.78 43.53 36.20
N ALA A 500 26.98 42.75 35.13
CA ALA A 500 28.25 42.61 34.41
C ALA A 500 28.39 43.54 33.19
N PHE A 501 27.33 44.27 32.81
CA PHE A 501 27.29 45.11 31.61
C PHE A 501 26.96 46.58 31.92
N THR A 502 27.69 47.51 31.30
CA THR A 502 27.40 48.96 31.36
C THR A 502 27.20 49.53 29.95
N VAL A 503 26.16 50.35 29.78
CA VAL A 503 25.74 50.93 28.49
C VAL A 503 25.94 52.45 28.51
N THR A 504 26.58 53.02 27.48
CA THR A 504 26.86 54.46 27.38
C THR A 504 26.49 55.00 26.00
N PRO A 505 25.76 56.15 25.90
CA PRO A 505 25.14 56.90 26.98
C PRO A 505 23.88 56.21 27.56
N PRO A 506 23.43 56.57 28.79
CA PRO A 506 22.18 56.06 29.36
C PRO A 506 20.95 56.52 28.57
N LEU A 507 19.99 55.62 28.38
CA LEU A 507 18.86 55.80 27.47
C LEU A 507 17.68 56.58 28.08
N GLU A 508 17.92 57.81 28.56
CA GLU A 508 16.85 58.75 28.97
C GLU A 508 16.89 60.12 28.27
N THR A 509 17.96 60.45 27.52
CA THR A 509 18.05 61.74 26.79
C THR A 509 18.65 61.57 25.39
N ALA A 510 17.82 61.15 24.43
CA ALA A 510 18.10 61.23 23.01
C ALA A 510 16.89 61.84 22.28
N THR A 511 16.93 63.15 22.02
CA THR A 511 15.98 63.82 21.11
C THR A 511 16.26 63.42 19.66
N PRO A 512 15.24 63.33 18.79
CA PRO A 512 15.42 62.85 17.43
C PRO A 512 16.26 63.82 16.59
N THR A 513 17.42 63.35 16.16
CA THR A 513 18.24 63.95 15.09
C THR A 513 18.50 62.90 14.02
N SER A 514 18.68 63.31 12.77
CA SER A 514 18.74 62.43 11.59
C SER A 514 20.05 61.64 11.42
N GLU A 515 20.67 61.21 12.51
CA GLU A 515 21.89 60.39 12.52
C GLU A 515 21.77 59.25 13.52
N SER A 516 22.23 58.05 13.14
CA SER A 516 22.08 56.83 13.94
C SER A 516 22.87 56.91 15.26
N PRO A 517 22.22 56.80 16.43
CA PRO A 517 22.91 56.91 17.71
C PRO A 517 23.85 55.70 17.94
N THR A 518 25.10 55.99 18.26
CA THR A 518 26.10 54.95 18.60
C THR A 518 26.05 54.65 20.09
N VAL A 519 25.89 53.38 20.46
CA VAL A 519 25.80 52.92 21.86
C VAL A 519 26.98 52.00 22.16
N THR A 520 27.72 52.28 23.23
CA THR A 520 28.86 51.46 23.67
C THR A 520 28.44 50.58 24.83
N VAL A 521 28.69 49.27 24.73
CA VAL A 521 28.44 48.29 25.80
C VAL A 521 29.78 47.73 26.27
N SER A 522 30.05 47.81 27.58
CA SER A 522 31.26 47.24 28.20
C SER A 522 30.89 46.05 29.08
N PHE A 523 31.73 45.01 29.07
CA PHE A 523 31.54 43.77 29.82
C PHE A 523 32.74 43.47 30.71
N THR A 524 32.47 43.01 31.93
CA THR A 524 33.48 42.48 32.87
C THR A 524 33.00 41.13 33.40
N PRO A 525 33.59 40.00 32.96
CA PRO A 525 33.18 38.67 33.42
C PRO A 525 33.67 38.39 34.84
N ASP A 526 32.78 37.87 35.67
CA ASP A 526 33.14 37.02 36.81
C ASP A 526 32.86 35.56 36.41
N LEU A 527 33.79 34.65 36.70
CA LEU A 527 33.86 33.34 36.04
C LEU A 527 32.90 32.30 36.65
N THR A 528 32.00 31.72 35.85
CA THR A 528 31.85 30.26 35.57
C THR A 528 30.42 29.86 35.12
N ALA A 529 30.28 29.39 33.86
CA ALA A 529 29.39 28.30 33.41
C ALA A 529 29.30 28.30 31.86
N THR A 530 29.20 27.12 31.24
CA THR A 530 29.11 26.95 29.78
C THR A 530 27.85 26.17 29.40
N ALA A 531 27.11 26.65 28.40
CA ALA A 531 26.08 25.87 27.71
C ALA A 531 26.08 26.25 26.22
N THR A 532 25.82 25.29 25.33
CA THR A 532 25.86 25.49 23.87
C THR A 532 24.71 24.75 23.22
N ALA A 533 24.07 25.37 22.24
CA ALA A 533 23.14 24.74 21.31
C ALA A 533 23.38 25.33 19.91
N THR A 534 23.25 24.50 18.88
CA THR A 534 23.43 24.88 17.48
C THR A 534 22.26 24.36 16.63
N THR A 535 21.88 25.17 15.65
CA THR A 535 20.98 24.79 14.55
C THR A 535 21.71 25.02 13.22
N SER A 536 21.25 24.37 12.15
CA SER A 536 21.81 24.53 10.81
C SER A 536 20.72 24.46 9.75
N ALA A 537 20.55 25.54 9.00
CA ALA A 537 19.85 25.57 7.72
C ALA A 537 20.71 26.35 6.72
N GLY A 538 20.76 25.88 5.46
CA GLY A 538 21.56 26.44 4.38
C GLY A 538 20.70 27.23 3.37
N VAL A 539 21.26 28.30 2.83
CA VAL A 539 20.57 29.36 2.08
C VAL A 539 20.40 29.05 0.58
N GLU A 540 19.37 29.68 0.00
CA GLU A 540 18.94 29.68 -1.40
C GLU A 540 19.81 30.55 -2.33
N LEU A 541 19.66 30.45 -3.66
CA LEU A 541 20.07 31.49 -4.62
C LEU A 541 19.15 31.51 -5.86
N VAL A 542 18.63 32.69 -6.20
CA VAL A 542 17.71 32.94 -7.32
C VAL A 542 18.27 34.03 -8.24
N VAL A 543 18.26 33.81 -9.56
CA VAL A 543 18.08 34.87 -10.59
C VAL A 543 17.35 34.29 -11.82
N ASN A 544 16.36 35.02 -12.33
CA ASN A 544 15.56 34.69 -13.53
C ASN A 544 16.27 34.98 -14.87
N GLY A 545 15.97 34.22 -15.94
CA GLY A 545 15.99 34.79 -17.31
C GLY A 545 16.35 33.89 -18.51
N SER A 546 15.31 33.41 -19.21
CA SER A 546 15.26 32.98 -20.63
C SER A 546 16.04 31.72 -21.11
N PHE A 547 15.58 31.18 -22.26
CA PHE A 547 15.95 29.87 -22.83
C PHE A 547 16.64 30.01 -24.19
N GLU A 548 17.57 29.09 -24.49
CA GLU A 548 17.86 28.64 -25.87
C GLU A 548 17.73 27.12 -25.97
N ALA A 549 17.08 26.63 -27.04
CA ALA A 549 17.08 25.22 -27.40
C ALA A 549 17.89 25.04 -28.70
N LYS A 550 18.90 24.15 -28.69
CA LYS A 550 19.61 23.73 -29.89
C LYS A 550 19.03 22.43 -30.45
N ASN A 551 18.89 22.40 -31.77
CA ASN A 551 18.36 21.26 -32.50
C ASN A 551 19.31 20.05 -32.39
N GLY A 552 18.75 18.87 -32.12
CA GLY A 552 19.42 17.59 -32.22
C GLY A 552 18.55 16.63 -33.05
N GLU A 553 18.93 16.42 -34.30
CA GLU A 553 18.22 15.50 -35.20
C GLU A 553 18.44 14.06 -34.73
N ASN A 554 17.37 13.34 -34.38
CA ASN A 554 17.13 11.92 -34.70
C ASN A 554 15.80 11.43 -34.11
N LYS A 555 14.98 10.83 -34.98
CA LYS A 555 13.84 9.95 -34.66
C LYS A 555 14.28 8.49 -34.94
N PRO A 556 13.63 7.42 -34.45
CA PRO A 556 12.18 7.31 -34.15
C PRO A 556 11.88 6.62 -32.79
N ASP A 557 10.63 6.42 -32.33
CA ASP A 557 9.33 6.93 -32.79
C ASP A 557 8.36 7.14 -31.60
N PHE A 558 7.05 7.25 -31.87
CA PHE A 558 5.99 7.23 -30.86
C PHE A 558 5.12 5.97 -30.95
N ALA A 559 5.03 5.24 -29.83
CA ALA A 559 3.99 4.24 -29.61
C ALA A 559 2.58 4.87 -29.64
N PRO A 560 1.52 4.13 -30.03
CA PRO A 560 0.14 4.60 -29.94
C PRO A 560 -0.27 4.86 -28.49
N TRP A 561 -1.01 5.95 -28.26
CA TRP A 561 -1.44 6.37 -26.93
C TRP A 561 -2.76 5.67 -26.57
N ILE A 562 -2.84 5.06 -25.39
CA ILE A 562 -4.04 4.35 -24.90
C ILE A 562 -4.84 5.28 -23.98
N LEU A 563 -6.10 5.54 -24.35
CA LEU A 563 -7.08 6.23 -23.52
C LEU A 563 -7.75 5.24 -22.55
N LYS A 564 -7.75 5.56 -21.25
CA LYS A 564 -8.47 4.79 -20.22
C LYS A 564 -9.88 5.37 -20.04
N ASN A 565 -10.92 4.55 -20.25
CA ASN A 565 -12.30 4.88 -19.91
C ASN A 565 -12.63 4.31 -18.52
N GLY A 566 -13.06 5.16 -17.58
CA GLY A 566 -13.23 4.81 -16.17
C GLY A 566 -14.47 3.98 -15.80
N LEU A 567 -15.40 3.71 -16.73
CA LEU A 567 -16.74 3.18 -16.38
C LEU A 567 -17.17 1.88 -17.10
N LYS A 568 -16.27 1.21 -17.83
CA LYS A 568 -16.46 -0.13 -18.46
C LYS A 568 -17.92 -0.50 -18.84
N ASP A 569 -18.40 0.01 -19.98
CA ASP A 569 -19.26 -0.80 -20.84
C ASP A 569 -19.02 -0.53 -22.35
N LYS A 570 -19.50 -1.45 -23.19
CA LYS A 570 -18.88 -1.87 -24.47
C LYS A 570 -18.69 -0.81 -25.57
N ILE A 571 -17.53 -0.85 -26.22
CA ILE A 571 -17.19 -0.07 -27.44
C ILE A 571 -17.72 -0.77 -28.70
N LYS A 572 -18.34 -0.01 -29.63
CA LYS A 572 -18.27 -0.32 -31.07
C LYS A 572 -18.68 0.86 -31.97
N CYS A 573 -17.74 1.30 -32.82
CA CYS A 573 -18.06 1.98 -34.07
C CYS A 573 -17.25 1.36 -35.20
N ASP A 574 -17.88 0.54 -36.03
CA ASP A 574 -17.53 0.52 -37.46
C ASP A 574 -18.72 0.04 -38.32
N LYS A 575 -18.86 0.67 -39.48
CA LYS A 575 -19.77 0.41 -40.61
C LYS A 575 -19.31 1.36 -41.73
N GLU A 576 -18.80 0.93 -42.88
CA GLU A 576 -18.67 -0.39 -43.49
C GLU A 576 -17.39 -0.38 -44.39
N GLY A 577 -16.71 -1.52 -44.67
CA GLY A 577 -16.00 -1.64 -45.97
C GLY A 577 -14.59 -2.23 -46.13
N LYS A 578 -13.86 -2.68 -45.09
CA LYS A 578 -12.55 -3.43 -45.21
C LYS A 578 -11.30 -2.61 -45.71
N PRO A 579 -10.06 -3.13 -45.56
CA PRO A 579 -8.93 -2.34 -45.04
C PRO A 579 -7.80 -2.04 -46.06
N PRO A 580 -6.75 -1.27 -45.70
CA PRO A 580 -5.56 -1.90 -45.07
C PRO A 580 -4.87 -1.11 -43.94
N VAL A 581 -4.46 -1.87 -42.90
CA VAL A 581 -3.18 -1.78 -42.14
C VAL A 581 -2.78 -0.44 -41.47
N ALA A 582 -2.74 -0.50 -40.13
CA ALA A 582 -1.93 0.27 -39.18
C ALA A 582 -2.07 1.81 -39.13
N TYR A 583 -2.96 2.29 -38.24
CA TYR A 583 -2.57 2.83 -36.93
C TYR A 583 -3.66 2.44 -35.91
N THR A 584 -3.29 2.21 -34.64
CA THR A 584 -4.18 1.67 -33.61
C THR A 584 -4.64 2.74 -32.61
N GLY A 585 -5.96 2.77 -32.31
CA GLY A 585 -6.53 3.51 -31.16
C GLY A 585 -7.43 4.71 -31.48
N ASP A 586 -8.64 4.47 -31.98
CA ASP A 586 -9.61 5.55 -32.27
C ASP A 586 -10.42 5.98 -31.03
N CYS A 587 -9.96 7.04 -30.36
CA CYS A 587 -10.80 8.12 -29.80
C CYS A 587 -9.99 9.37 -29.35
N ALA A 588 -8.76 9.55 -29.85
CA ALA A 588 -7.98 10.76 -29.59
C ALA A 588 -8.26 11.84 -30.66
N PHE A 589 -8.75 13.02 -30.25
CA PHE A 589 -9.01 14.14 -31.17
C PHE A 589 -7.72 14.67 -31.81
N ARG A 590 -7.47 14.32 -33.08
CA ARG A 590 -6.28 14.77 -33.80
C ARG A 590 -6.58 15.90 -34.78
N PHE A 591 -6.64 17.13 -34.26
CA PHE A 591 -6.68 18.32 -35.08
C PHE A 591 -5.34 18.54 -35.82
N LYS A 592 -5.40 18.76 -37.14
CA LYS A 592 -4.27 19.22 -37.96
C LYS A 592 -4.68 20.50 -38.69
N GLY A 593 -4.10 21.62 -38.28
CA GLY A 593 -4.33 22.94 -38.88
C GLY A 593 -3.48 24.00 -38.17
N SER A 594 -3.52 25.23 -38.68
CA SER A 594 -2.97 26.42 -38.00
C SER A 594 -4.11 27.32 -37.51
N SER A 595 -3.79 28.31 -36.66
CA SER A 595 -4.76 29.24 -36.06
C SER A 595 -5.52 30.15 -37.04
N VAL A 596 -5.17 30.10 -38.33
CA VAL A 596 -5.88 30.80 -39.43
C VAL A 596 -6.86 29.89 -40.19
N GLU A 597 -6.90 28.58 -39.91
CA GLU A 597 -7.73 27.60 -40.62
C GLU A 597 -8.95 27.12 -39.81
N ASN A 598 -9.61 28.02 -39.08
CA ASN A 598 -10.68 27.72 -38.11
C ASN A 598 -11.75 26.72 -38.58
N ALA A 599 -12.14 26.76 -39.87
CA ALA A 599 -13.13 25.84 -40.43
C ALA A 599 -12.69 24.36 -40.45
N LYS A 600 -11.38 24.07 -40.41
CA LYS A 600 -10.82 22.70 -40.33
C LYS A 600 -10.69 22.18 -38.89
N LEU A 601 -10.94 23.03 -37.90
CA LEU A 601 -10.87 22.70 -36.47
C LEU A 601 -12.26 22.43 -35.85
N GLN A 602 -13.31 22.44 -36.67
CA GLN A 602 -14.68 22.13 -36.23
C GLN A 602 -15.01 20.66 -36.51
N GLN A 603 -15.45 19.94 -35.48
CA GLN A 603 -15.96 18.57 -35.60
C GLN A 603 -17.34 18.49 -34.91
N ASN A 604 -18.31 17.90 -35.60
CA ASN A 604 -19.66 17.66 -35.04
C ASN A 604 -19.75 16.21 -34.58
N ILE A 605 -20.20 16.00 -33.34
CA ILE A 605 -20.36 14.66 -32.74
C ILE A 605 -21.86 14.41 -32.56
N ALA A 606 -22.36 13.30 -33.12
CA ALA A 606 -23.75 12.89 -32.94
C ALA A 606 -23.89 12.11 -31.63
N LEU A 607 -24.37 12.79 -30.57
CA LEU A 607 -24.56 12.20 -29.24
C LEU A 607 -25.84 11.34 -29.12
N ALA A 608 -26.64 11.22 -30.19
CA ALA A 608 -27.96 10.56 -30.18
C ALA A 608 -27.94 9.03 -29.96
N ASN A 609 -26.77 8.42 -29.82
CA ASN A 609 -26.58 6.98 -29.57
C ASN A 609 -26.10 6.67 -28.13
N PHE A 610 -26.10 7.67 -27.24
CA PHE A 610 -25.65 7.55 -25.86
C PHE A 610 -26.75 8.04 -24.92
N ASP A 611 -27.05 7.24 -23.90
CA ASP A 611 -27.96 7.63 -22.82
C ASP A 611 -27.19 8.45 -21.77
N PHE A 612 -27.71 9.62 -21.43
CA PHE A 612 -27.13 10.51 -20.40
C PHE A 612 -28.17 10.83 -19.33
N THR A 613 -27.74 10.84 -18.09
CA THR A 613 -28.47 11.35 -16.92
C THR A 613 -28.03 12.78 -16.58
N ILE A 614 -28.68 13.41 -15.61
CA ILE A 614 -28.36 14.80 -15.21
C ILE A 614 -27.05 14.90 -14.40
N ASP A 615 -26.60 13.79 -13.81
CA ASP A 615 -25.40 13.70 -12.98
C ASP A 615 -24.15 13.29 -13.80
N ASP A 616 -24.32 12.95 -15.08
CA ASP A 616 -23.22 12.57 -15.97
C ASP A 616 -22.39 13.77 -16.41
N LEU A 617 -21.06 13.65 -16.31
CA LEU A 617 -20.11 14.68 -16.69
C LEU A 617 -19.53 14.42 -18.08
N LEU A 618 -19.78 15.33 -19.03
CA LEU A 618 -19.09 15.30 -20.32
C LEU A 618 -17.73 16.00 -20.21
N THR A 619 -16.66 15.22 -20.11
CA THR A 619 -15.28 15.70 -20.11
C THR A 619 -14.70 15.72 -21.52
N LEU A 620 -14.10 16.85 -21.90
CA LEU A 620 -13.41 17.04 -23.18
C LEU A 620 -11.95 17.37 -22.93
N SER A 621 -11.05 16.41 -23.18
CA SER A 621 -9.60 16.57 -23.01
C SER A 621 -8.91 16.98 -24.30
N LEU A 622 -8.11 18.05 -24.27
CA LEU A 622 -7.32 18.51 -25.43
C LEU A 622 -5.83 18.18 -25.27
N TYR A 623 -5.29 17.40 -26.21
CA TYR A 623 -3.85 17.11 -26.26
C TYR A 623 -3.11 18.06 -27.20
N ILE A 624 -2.39 19.03 -26.63
CA ILE A 624 -1.48 19.91 -27.37
C ILE A 624 -0.10 19.25 -27.46
N LYS A 625 0.44 19.10 -28.67
CA LYS A 625 1.78 18.53 -28.86
C LYS A 625 2.85 19.42 -28.22
N THR A 626 3.67 18.85 -27.35
CA THR A 626 4.80 19.51 -26.66
C THR A 626 5.63 20.36 -27.62
N GLY A 627 5.92 21.60 -27.22
CA GLY A 627 6.62 22.59 -28.05
C GLY A 627 5.74 23.35 -29.06
N SER A 628 4.41 23.22 -29.01
CA SER A 628 3.48 23.97 -29.88
C SER A 628 2.71 25.03 -29.08
N THR A 629 2.82 26.29 -29.46
CA THR A 629 2.01 27.39 -28.88
C THR A 629 0.65 27.46 -29.59
N VAL A 630 -0.44 27.18 -28.87
CA VAL A 630 -1.81 27.27 -29.39
C VAL A 630 -2.58 28.35 -28.62
N SER A 631 -2.89 29.46 -29.30
CA SER A 631 -3.75 30.52 -28.77
C SER A 631 -5.07 30.54 -29.54
N GLY A 632 -6.17 30.16 -28.89
CA GLY A 632 -7.50 30.14 -29.50
C GLY A 632 -8.61 29.92 -28.47
N LYS A 633 -9.85 30.26 -28.84
CA LYS A 633 -11.04 30.00 -28.01
C LYS A 633 -11.77 28.78 -28.55
N ILE A 634 -11.82 27.70 -27.77
CA ILE A 634 -12.62 26.51 -28.11
C ILE A 634 -14.08 26.80 -27.78
N LYS A 635 -14.96 26.70 -28.77
CA LYS A 635 -16.40 26.86 -28.60
C LYS A 635 -17.08 25.50 -28.66
N VAL A 636 -17.34 24.90 -27.51
CA VAL A 636 -18.22 23.73 -27.41
C VAL A 636 -19.67 24.20 -27.57
N THR A 637 -20.43 23.54 -28.45
CA THR A 637 -21.87 23.82 -28.64
C THR A 637 -22.62 22.51 -28.59
N VAL A 638 -23.33 22.25 -27.48
CA VAL A 638 -24.21 21.09 -27.35
C VAL A 638 -25.58 21.46 -27.92
N ALA A 639 -26.04 20.71 -28.93
CA ALA A 639 -27.35 20.88 -29.54
C ALA A 639 -28.26 19.71 -29.14
N TYR A 640 -29.38 20.03 -28.50
CA TYR A 640 -30.38 19.04 -28.08
C TYR A 640 -31.41 18.83 -29.19
N SER A 641 -31.75 17.58 -29.50
CA SER A 641 -32.82 17.25 -30.46
C SER A 641 -34.23 17.41 -29.87
N ASP A 642 -34.36 17.36 -28.55
CA ASP A 642 -35.64 17.52 -27.83
C ASP A 642 -35.63 18.81 -26.97
N SER A 643 -36.72 19.57 -27.08
CA SER A 643 -36.96 20.84 -26.40
C SER A 643 -37.07 20.73 -24.87
N LEU A 644 -37.31 19.54 -24.33
CA LEU A 644 -37.41 19.31 -22.87
C LEU A 644 -36.03 19.26 -22.19
N LEU A 645 -35.03 18.62 -22.83
CA LEU A 645 -33.67 18.51 -22.29
C LEU A 645 -32.93 19.86 -22.20
N ALA A 646 -33.34 20.85 -23.00
CA ALA A 646 -32.77 22.19 -22.97
C ALA A 646 -32.94 22.93 -21.61
N LYS A 647 -33.80 22.44 -20.70
CA LYS A 647 -33.97 22.98 -19.34
C LYS A 647 -33.06 22.32 -18.30
N SER A 648 -32.64 21.07 -18.53
CA SER A 648 -31.68 20.32 -17.70
C SER A 648 -30.29 20.49 -18.28
N LYS A 649 -29.55 21.51 -17.85
CA LYS A 649 -28.18 21.76 -18.32
C LYS A 649 -27.25 20.64 -17.82
N ILE A 650 -26.85 19.74 -18.70
CA ILE A 650 -25.73 18.82 -18.44
C ILE A 650 -24.47 19.69 -18.24
N PRO A 651 -23.72 19.55 -17.13
CA PRO A 651 -22.48 20.26 -16.94
C PRO A 651 -21.43 19.74 -17.92
N VAL A 652 -20.82 20.65 -18.68
CA VAL A 652 -19.70 20.36 -19.59
C VAL A 652 -18.45 21.00 -19.01
N THR A 653 -17.44 20.18 -18.70
CA THR A 653 -16.15 20.64 -18.21
C THR A 653 -15.10 20.41 -19.31
N LEU A 654 -14.39 21.48 -19.66
CA LEU A 654 -13.21 21.41 -20.54
C LEU A 654 -11.98 21.21 -19.65
N THR A 655 -11.10 20.28 -20.02
CA THR A 655 -9.86 19.98 -19.27
C THR A 655 -8.66 19.97 -20.20
#